data_AF-A0A4Y3RMW4-F1
#
_entry.id   AF-A0A4Y3RMW4-F1
#
_cell.length_a   1.000
_cell.length_b   1.000
_cell.length_c   1.000
_cell.angle_alpha   90.00
_cell.angle_beta   90.00
_cell.angle_gamma   90.00
#
_symmetry.space_group_name_H-M   'P 1'
#
loop_
_entity.id
_entity.type
_entity.pdbx_description
1 polymer ?
#
loop_
_entity_poly.entity_id
_entity_poly.type
_entity_poly.pdbx_seq_one_letter_code
_entity_poly.pdbx_strand_id
1 'polypeptide(L)'
;MYKSIRRSAYHLAEEGTPWAEDFRALPFPEHWHAGLLDLHNHGRDEEKRQPTLPTRRLDGVLQTLAPDVIVRPRPRIPVESGPQAAEDFWMYVPASAPAPLPGRSLRQLLDAWLRTLGPKNSAQDPRFRALLLASSAELKQNLPEWQPVTSVELLTTSTTRGGTAAPEPRQFQLATDALARRILTLDPFPFEGGELRFRALPRGPRDQGAELMSQPLCRTVKRKEWWFSVLLNISLHTTPFDPRPRVHLHWGVRRWATHPRTTTKRLNLPYREATTVYLRPTIPWLPGAPATERYALARLRRDRAADTFVWSENDTAGILRGLSLAGNFPDPEQLLTEPVSWIGEGRGVRAAVVHSTRMGKHEIGPGFMPNQRAQLTEWAEQALPEALVRVPDLARGRGKGIGAPQNRRPKPRTDEAKKAELLREAQARRVALAAQARIASHGPEQAGPTVVEARLLWQSPEVRGEAVEQFAKALGLDGDGGASAAHITDRDFDEATPGAPVVLEWRTAEITLRLRCLPLADGLGDRLVPDPAVKGRGAALAAAVADRRRALRAWLRADGADPSRPELALVEVAHRSTFRPASTDPKFAIRLGCADAGLLTQFVVTPSTDRQIDNADSLDHRTHSSWLDGLRQLGVRVLPQHTLGDDLPDALQYAAVWMVKRRKDGPTRLPKHLPVAVLVTPLPAGDGLAAVRGWDDTAGEWVPYPRFLLGLVKQAEIDPEAFTEPEAPGEDARPSPPRVTGKQWRSNLTQQRKETAAFLQRVLHSLRGQPTALITHAQNSRLHWPWLQDGQTERDLIKTGHAPAGRLDDELRLVRVRGCGGRESAQWWGLAEPGKSHGQPAGFWAQNPQQRHGDGASPGERVFYSTTERPGTHAISPALDRLATRVNAAGNLTSQAGTSAWNPTLVEIAVLGCHEDDGSAAPVRGRPDDPEALALAMHQLRQAPDYAAALSLPLPLHLAGLAQAYVLPTLADSDRTPGEESDTPSGNQSMEDPDLADAAGLSTTPDDEADTAQV
;
A
#
# COMPACT_ATOMS: atom_id res chain seq x y z
N MET A 1 -25.35 -10.49 18.73
CA MET A 1 -23.93 -10.27 18.38
C MET A 1 -23.52 -11.41 17.44
N TYR A 2 -22.85 -11.13 16.33
CA TYR A 2 -22.40 -12.18 15.40
C TYR A 2 -21.38 -13.11 16.10
N LYS A 3 -21.62 -14.43 16.05
CA LYS A 3 -20.80 -15.45 16.71
C LYS A 3 -19.66 -15.97 15.85
N SER A 4 -19.80 -15.88 14.53
CA SER A 4 -18.83 -16.33 13.54
C SER A 4 -18.71 -15.35 12.38
N ILE A 5 -17.61 -15.46 11.66
CA ILE A 5 -17.38 -14.77 10.38
C ILE A 5 -17.12 -15.79 9.28
N ARG A 6 -17.59 -15.45 8.09
CA ARG A 6 -17.36 -16.20 6.87
C ARG A 6 -16.33 -15.49 6.01
N ARG A 7 -15.52 -16.28 5.30
CA ARG A 7 -14.50 -15.83 4.35
C ARG A 7 -14.85 -16.26 2.94
N SER A 8 -14.56 -15.39 1.99
CA SER A 8 -14.67 -15.61 0.56
C SER A 8 -13.41 -16.33 0.03
N ALA A 9 -13.16 -17.52 0.56
CA ALA A 9 -11.97 -18.32 0.27
C ALA A 9 -12.31 -19.82 0.17
N TYR A 10 -11.66 -20.52 -0.76
CA TYR A 10 -11.97 -21.89 -1.12
C TYR A 10 -10.71 -22.71 -1.38
N HIS A 11 -10.75 -23.99 -1.06
CA HIS A 11 -9.65 -24.94 -1.28
C HIS A 11 -10.19 -26.28 -1.74
N LEU A 12 -9.31 -27.15 -2.24
CA LEU A 12 -9.68 -28.52 -2.57
C LEU A 12 -10.02 -29.28 -1.28
N ALA A 13 -11.12 -30.05 -1.31
CA ALA A 13 -11.47 -30.98 -0.23
C ALA A 13 -10.37 -32.06 -0.08
N GLU A 14 -10.19 -32.59 1.13
CA GLU A 14 -9.08 -33.53 1.44
C GLU A 14 -9.15 -34.83 0.63
N GLU A 15 -10.35 -35.34 0.39
CA GLU A 15 -10.60 -36.54 -0.44
C GLU A 15 -11.21 -36.18 -1.80
N GLY A 16 -11.19 -34.89 -2.17
CA GLY A 16 -11.78 -34.42 -3.42
C GLY A 16 -10.96 -34.84 -4.64
N THR A 17 -11.65 -35.20 -5.73
CA THR A 17 -10.99 -35.41 -7.02
C THR A 17 -10.19 -34.17 -7.41
N PRO A 18 -8.92 -34.32 -7.84
CA PRO A 18 -8.12 -33.19 -8.28
C PRO A 18 -8.83 -32.39 -9.39
N TRP A 19 -8.76 -31.05 -9.29
CA TRP A 19 -9.33 -30.18 -10.32
C TRP A 19 -8.32 -29.97 -11.44
N ALA A 20 -8.49 -30.73 -12.52
CA ALA A 20 -7.67 -30.64 -13.72
C ALA A 20 -8.46 -30.13 -14.93
N GLU A 21 -7.80 -29.39 -15.83
CA GLU A 21 -8.37 -28.90 -17.09
C GLU A 21 -7.39 -29.13 -18.25
N ASP A 22 -7.94 -29.28 -19.46
CA ASP A 22 -7.16 -29.44 -20.68
C ASP A 22 -6.92 -28.09 -21.36
N PHE A 23 -5.68 -27.88 -21.79
CA PHE A 23 -5.26 -26.67 -22.49
C PHE A 23 -4.58 -27.01 -23.81
N ARG A 24 -4.47 -25.99 -24.66
CA ARG A 24 -3.45 -25.92 -25.70
C ARG A 24 -2.48 -24.83 -25.32
N ALA A 25 -1.19 -25.09 -25.49
CA ALA A 25 -0.13 -24.18 -25.10
C ALA A 25 0.83 -23.88 -26.25
N LEU A 26 1.43 -22.69 -26.23
CA LEU A 26 2.44 -22.28 -27.20
C LEU A 26 3.76 -22.02 -26.47
N PRO A 27 4.89 -22.62 -26.91
CA PRO A 27 6.18 -22.42 -26.26
C PRO A 27 6.71 -20.99 -26.49
N PHE A 28 7.72 -20.60 -25.71
CA PHE A 28 8.37 -19.31 -25.90
C PHE A 28 9.04 -19.19 -27.28
N PRO A 29 9.13 -17.96 -27.85
CA PRO A 29 9.54 -17.78 -29.24
C PRO A 29 10.95 -18.26 -29.59
N GLU A 30 11.89 -18.22 -28.64
CA GLU A 30 13.24 -18.73 -28.85
C GLU A 30 13.30 -20.24 -29.14
N HIS A 31 12.25 -20.99 -28.78
CA HIS A 31 12.15 -22.42 -29.05
C HIS A 31 11.52 -22.73 -30.41
N TRP A 32 11.05 -21.72 -31.16
CA TRP A 32 10.43 -21.95 -32.47
C TRP A 32 11.47 -22.12 -33.56
N HIS A 33 12.49 -21.24 -33.58
CA HIS A 33 13.55 -21.27 -34.57
C HIS A 33 14.82 -20.53 -34.08
N ALA A 34 16.01 -21.12 -34.30
CA ALA A 34 17.28 -20.58 -33.83
C ALA A 34 17.62 -19.19 -34.42
N GLY A 35 17.25 -18.97 -35.69
CA GLY A 35 17.50 -17.71 -36.40
C GLY A 35 16.82 -16.48 -35.78
N LEU A 36 15.82 -16.66 -34.91
CA LEU A 36 15.19 -15.56 -34.18
C LEU A 36 16.11 -14.95 -33.13
N LEU A 37 16.87 -15.78 -32.42
CA LEU A 37 17.89 -15.31 -31.47
C LEU A 37 19.04 -14.62 -32.19
N ASP A 38 19.43 -15.13 -33.36
CA ASP A 38 20.44 -14.47 -34.19
C ASP A 38 19.94 -13.11 -34.70
N LEU A 39 18.68 -13.01 -35.12
CA LEU A 39 18.06 -11.75 -35.53
C LEU A 39 18.06 -10.73 -34.40
N HIS A 40 17.69 -11.14 -33.19
CA HIS A 40 17.66 -10.25 -32.02
C HIS A 40 19.06 -9.83 -31.56
N ASN A 41 20.05 -10.73 -31.69
CA ASN A 41 21.43 -10.50 -31.27
C ASN A 41 22.33 -9.96 -32.39
N HIS A 42 21.77 -9.62 -33.55
CA HIS A 42 22.55 -9.10 -34.68
C HIS A 42 23.34 -7.85 -34.27
N GLY A 43 24.66 -7.89 -34.48
CA GLY A 43 25.58 -6.80 -34.15
C GLY A 43 25.90 -6.64 -32.65
N ARG A 44 25.52 -7.61 -31.80
CA ARG A 44 25.90 -7.62 -30.37
C ARG A 44 27.17 -8.43 -30.14
N ASP A 45 28.07 -7.90 -29.30
CA ASP A 45 29.23 -8.62 -28.77
C ASP A 45 28.80 -9.89 -28.02
N GLU A 46 29.65 -10.92 -27.95
CA GLU A 46 29.34 -12.19 -27.28
C GLU A 46 28.87 -12.00 -25.83
N GLU A 47 29.52 -11.11 -25.08
CA GLU A 47 29.17 -10.79 -23.68
C GLU A 47 27.81 -10.09 -23.52
N LYS A 48 27.25 -9.54 -24.61
CA LYS A 48 25.98 -8.81 -24.65
C LYS A 48 24.87 -9.58 -25.36
N ARG A 49 25.15 -10.80 -25.84
CA ARG A 49 24.12 -11.66 -26.46
C ARG A 49 23.09 -12.03 -25.41
N GLN A 50 21.82 -11.93 -25.79
CA GLN A 50 20.69 -12.27 -24.94
C GLN A 50 20.24 -13.70 -25.24
N PRO A 51 20.01 -14.54 -24.22
CA PRO A 51 19.59 -15.93 -24.41
C PRO A 51 18.10 -16.07 -24.74
N THR A 52 17.31 -15.00 -24.58
CA THR A 52 15.84 -15.05 -24.73
C THR A 52 15.32 -13.88 -25.55
N LEU A 53 14.16 -14.06 -26.20
CA LEU A 53 13.52 -13.00 -26.98
C LEU A 53 12.60 -12.11 -26.14
N PRO A 54 12.54 -10.79 -26.43
CA PRO A 54 11.65 -9.86 -25.73
C PRO A 54 10.19 -10.03 -26.19
N THR A 55 9.34 -10.59 -25.33
CA THR A 55 7.92 -10.83 -25.62
C THR A 55 6.99 -9.71 -25.15
N ARG A 56 7.41 -8.87 -24.19
CA ARG A 56 6.54 -7.90 -23.48
C ARG A 56 5.65 -7.04 -24.40
N ARG A 57 6.21 -6.54 -25.52
CA ARG A 57 5.46 -5.69 -26.46
C ARG A 57 4.35 -6.48 -27.15
N LEU A 58 4.66 -7.71 -27.54
CA LEU A 58 3.70 -8.62 -28.13
C LEU A 58 2.67 -9.09 -27.09
N ASP A 59 3.07 -9.30 -25.84
CA ASP A 59 2.14 -9.60 -24.74
C ASP A 59 1.04 -8.53 -24.62
N GLY A 60 1.41 -7.24 -24.64
CA GLY A 60 0.47 -6.12 -24.58
C GLY A 60 -0.46 -6.06 -25.80
N VAL A 61 0.07 -6.29 -27.00
CA VAL A 61 -0.72 -6.36 -28.24
C VAL A 61 -1.71 -7.52 -28.21
N LEU A 62 -1.29 -8.70 -27.74
CA LEU A 62 -2.16 -9.87 -27.60
C LEU A 62 -3.30 -9.61 -26.62
N GLN A 63 -3.07 -8.88 -25.52
CA GLN A 63 -4.11 -8.49 -24.57
C GLN A 63 -5.17 -7.55 -25.16
N THR A 64 -4.84 -6.80 -26.21
CA THR A 64 -5.81 -5.96 -26.92
C THR A 64 -6.49 -6.72 -28.05
N LEU A 65 -5.73 -7.45 -28.87
CA LEU A 65 -6.22 -8.03 -30.13
C LEU A 65 -6.73 -9.46 -30.02
N ALA A 66 -6.28 -10.21 -29.02
CA ALA A 66 -6.65 -11.61 -28.77
C ALA A 66 -6.84 -11.86 -27.25
N PRO A 67 -7.81 -11.18 -26.60
CA PRO A 67 -7.98 -11.21 -25.14
C PRO A 67 -8.34 -12.59 -24.57
N ASP A 68 -8.72 -13.56 -25.41
CA ASP A 68 -8.95 -14.96 -25.02
C ASP A 68 -7.66 -15.76 -24.81
N VAL A 69 -6.51 -15.24 -25.27
CA VAL A 69 -5.20 -15.85 -25.04
C VAL A 69 -4.70 -15.52 -23.63
N ILE A 70 -4.38 -16.56 -22.86
CA ILE A 70 -3.77 -16.41 -21.53
C ILE A 70 -2.26 -16.26 -21.73
N VAL A 71 -1.78 -15.01 -21.71
CA VAL A 71 -0.36 -14.70 -21.84
C VAL A 71 0.33 -14.82 -20.48
N ARG A 72 1.39 -15.63 -20.40
CA ARG A 72 2.19 -15.86 -19.20
C ARG A 72 3.42 -14.97 -19.18
N PRO A 73 3.82 -14.42 -18.02
CA PRO A 73 5.13 -13.82 -17.90
C PRO A 73 6.19 -14.92 -17.96
N ARG A 74 7.37 -14.57 -18.47
CA ARG A 74 8.54 -15.42 -18.31
C ARG A 74 8.81 -15.69 -16.81
N PRO A 75 9.10 -16.95 -16.41
CA PRO A 75 9.53 -17.24 -15.05
C PRO A 75 10.71 -16.35 -14.67
N ARG A 76 10.66 -15.73 -13.48
CA ARG A 76 11.77 -14.92 -13.01
C ARG A 76 12.93 -15.84 -12.65
N ILE A 77 14.12 -15.54 -13.16
CA ILE A 77 15.35 -16.09 -12.62
C ILE A 77 15.44 -15.62 -11.16
N PRO A 78 15.44 -16.54 -10.17
CA PRO A 78 15.53 -16.14 -8.79
C PRO A 78 16.80 -15.31 -8.54
N VAL A 79 16.72 -14.35 -7.62
CA VAL A 79 17.89 -13.51 -7.25
C VAL A 79 18.97 -14.34 -6.54
N GLU A 80 18.60 -15.49 -5.98
CA GLU A 80 19.49 -16.46 -5.34
C GLU A 80 19.60 -17.73 -6.20
N SER A 81 20.72 -18.46 -6.05
CA SER A 81 20.92 -19.76 -6.68
C SER A 81 19.95 -20.79 -6.09
N GLY A 82 18.73 -20.84 -6.63
CA GLY A 82 17.74 -21.88 -6.36
C GLY A 82 17.56 -22.81 -7.56
N PRO A 83 16.77 -23.89 -7.43
CA PRO A 83 16.40 -24.70 -8.57
C PRO A 83 15.78 -23.80 -9.64
N GLN A 84 16.33 -23.87 -10.85
CA GLN A 84 15.78 -23.16 -12.00
C GLN A 84 14.34 -23.64 -12.19
N ALA A 85 13.39 -22.72 -12.26
CA ALA A 85 12.01 -23.09 -12.57
C ALA A 85 12.02 -23.86 -13.89
N ALA A 86 11.36 -25.02 -13.92
CA ALA A 86 11.18 -25.76 -15.15
C ALA A 86 10.60 -24.82 -16.22
N GLU A 87 11.13 -24.90 -17.43
CA GLU A 87 10.59 -24.11 -18.54
C GLU A 87 9.13 -24.47 -18.76
N ASP A 88 8.29 -23.44 -18.79
CA ASP A 88 6.85 -23.52 -18.95
C ASP A 88 6.47 -22.89 -20.31
N PHE A 89 5.21 -22.96 -20.70
CA PHE A 89 4.73 -22.36 -21.94
C PHE A 89 4.47 -20.85 -21.80
N TRP A 90 4.58 -20.14 -22.92
CA TRP A 90 4.35 -18.70 -22.98
C TRP A 90 2.86 -18.36 -23.02
N MET A 91 2.06 -19.13 -23.75
CA MET A 91 0.64 -18.89 -23.89
C MET A 91 -0.16 -20.15 -23.63
N TYR A 92 -1.35 -19.96 -23.08
CA TYR A 92 -2.34 -21.00 -22.85
C TYR A 92 -3.71 -20.57 -23.38
N VAL A 93 -4.46 -21.55 -23.88
CA VAL A 93 -5.87 -21.39 -24.23
C VAL A 93 -6.61 -22.68 -23.86
N PRO A 94 -7.84 -22.63 -23.33
CA PRO A 94 -8.62 -23.84 -23.08
C PRO A 94 -8.71 -24.74 -24.32
N ALA A 95 -8.64 -26.06 -24.12
CA ALA A 95 -8.75 -27.02 -25.21
C ALA A 95 -10.06 -26.88 -26.00
N SER A 96 -11.15 -26.49 -25.32
CA SER A 96 -12.47 -26.24 -25.91
C SER A 96 -12.58 -24.98 -26.77
N ALA A 97 -11.58 -24.08 -26.79
CA ALA A 97 -11.68 -22.87 -27.60
C ALA A 97 -11.59 -23.20 -29.10
N PRO A 98 -12.35 -22.55 -30.00
CA PRO A 98 -12.41 -22.95 -31.40
C PRO A 98 -11.09 -22.78 -32.18
N ALA A 99 -10.36 -21.67 -31.98
CA ALA A 99 -8.95 -21.47 -32.34
C ALA A 99 -8.59 -20.02 -31.98
N PRO A 100 -7.68 -19.77 -31.03
CA PRO A 100 -7.50 -18.43 -30.46
C PRO A 100 -6.82 -17.43 -31.41
N LEU A 101 -5.97 -17.91 -32.33
CA LEU A 101 -5.23 -17.08 -33.29
C LEU A 101 -5.14 -17.82 -34.63
N PRO A 102 -5.98 -17.48 -35.63
CA PRO A 102 -5.90 -18.08 -36.95
C PRO A 102 -4.52 -17.88 -37.59
N GLY A 103 -4.04 -18.85 -38.38
CA GLY A 103 -2.68 -18.81 -38.95
C GLY A 103 -2.37 -17.57 -39.80
N ARG A 104 -3.37 -16.92 -40.42
CA ARG A 104 -3.17 -15.64 -41.12
C ARG A 104 -2.89 -14.49 -40.15
N SER A 105 -3.68 -14.39 -39.08
CA SER A 105 -3.55 -13.36 -38.04
C SER A 105 -2.26 -13.53 -37.27
N LEU A 106 -1.88 -14.77 -36.94
CA LEU A 106 -0.60 -15.09 -36.31
C LEU A 106 0.57 -14.67 -37.20
N ARG A 107 0.55 -14.99 -38.51
CA ARG A 107 1.59 -14.55 -39.47
C ARG A 107 1.76 -13.03 -39.48
N GLN A 108 0.67 -12.27 -39.51
CA GLN A 108 0.73 -10.81 -39.51
C GLN A 108 1.28 -10.25 -38.19
N LEU A 109 0.86 -10.79 -37.05
CA LEU A 109 1.37 -10.41 -35.74
C LEU A 109 2.87 -10.70 -35.61
N LEU A 110 3.31 -11.87 -36.06
CA LEU A 110 4.71 -12.25 -36.04
C LEU A 110 5.55 -11.36 -36.96
N ASP A 111 5.12 -11.11 -38.19
CA ASP A 111 5.83 -10.21 -39.11
C ASP A 111 5.99 -8.79 -38.53
N ALA A 112 4.95 -8.27 -37.87
CA ALA A 112 5.00 -6.97 -37.22
C ALA A 112 5.94 -6.99 -36.01
N TRP A 113 5.93 -8.06 -35.20
CA TRP A 113 6.82 -8.21 -34.04
C TRP A 113 8.29 -8.42 -34.42
N LEU A 114 8.60 -9.20 -35.46
CA LEU A 114 9.98 -9.45 -35.91
C LEU A 114 10.72 -8.15 -36.25
N ARG A 115 10.01 -7.17 -36.85
CA ARG A 115 10.56 -5.84 -37.16
C ARG A 115 10.96 -5.06 -35.91
N THR A 116 10.46 -5.45 -34.74
CA THR A 116 10.78 -4.82 -33.45
C THR A 116 11.95 -5.48 -32.71
N LEU A 117 12.44 -6.64 -33.20
CA LEU A 117 13.51 -7.40 -32.54
C LEU A 117 14.92 -6.87 -32.84
N GLY A 118 15.10 -6.12 -33.93
CA GLY A 118 16.38 -5.55 -34.33
C GLY A 118 16.74 -4.23 -33.63
N PRO A 119 18.04 -3.88 -33.56
CA PRO A 119 18.49 -2.55 -33.12
C PRO A 119 17.84 -1.38 -33.91
N LYS A 120 17.57 -0.22 -33.29
CA LYS A 120 16.91 0.93 -33.96
C LYS A 120 17.58 1.39 -35.26
N ASN A 121 18.88 1.17 -35.40
CA ASN A 121 19.66 1.60 -36.56
C ASN A 121 19.95 0.48 -37.57
N SER A 122 19.52 -0.77 -37.31
CA SER A 122 19.81 -1.91 -38.18
C SER A 122 18.88 -2.00 -39.40
N ALA A 123 17.85 -1.16 -39.48
CA ALA A 123 16.90 -1.16 -40.61
C ALA A 123 17.57 -0.91 -41.97
N GLN A 124 18.73 -0.24 -41.99
CA GLN A 124 19.51 0.03 -43.20
C GLN A 124 20.63 -0.99 -43.45
N ASP A 125 20.90 -1.90 -42.51
CA ASP A 125 21.93 -2.94 -42.66
C ASP A 125 21.41 -4.06 -43.59
N PRO A 126 22.06 -4.29 -44.75
CA PRO A 126 21.66 -5.37 -45.67
C PRO A 126 21.68 -6.76 -45.04
N ARG A 127 22.61 -7.03 -44.12
CA ARG A 127 22.74 -8.33 -43.43
C ARG A 127 21.57 -8.56 -42.48
N PHE A 128 21.22 -7.54 -41.69
CA PHE A 128 20.03 -7.59 -40.83
C PHE A 128 18.76 -7.79 -41.65
N ARG A 129 18.61 -7.05 -42.76
CA ARG A 129 17.44 -7.17 -43.65
C ARG A 129 17.34 -8.57 -44.27
N ALA A 130 18.45 -9.17 -44.69
CA ALA A 130 18.48 -10.54 -45.19
C ALA A 130 18.05 -11.54 -44.10
N LEU A 131 18.57 -11.39 -42.88
CA LEU A 131 18.23 -12.24 -41.73
C LEU A 131 16.76 -12.11 -41.31
N LEU A 132 16.20 -10.89 -41.35
CA LEU A 132 14.78 -10.63 -41.09
C LEU A 132 13.88 -11.31 -42.13
N LEU A 133 14.23 -11.20 -43.42
CA LEU A 133 13.48 -11.84 -44.50
C LEU A 133 13.55 -13.36 -44.43
N ALA A 134 14.73 -13.93 -44.14
CA ALA A 134 14.92 -15.36 -43.94
C ALA A 134 14.07 -15.87 -42.76
N SER A 135 14.18 -15.20 -41.59
CA SER A 135 13.42 -15.56 -40.39
C SER A 135 11.90 -15.46 -40.59
N SER A 136 11.42 -14.44 -41.32
CA SER A 136 10.00 -14.29 -41.67
C SER A 136 9.54 -15.37 -42.64
N ALA A 137 10.33 -15.70 -43.67
CA ALA A 137 9.99 -16.74 -44.64
C ALA A 137 9.89 -18.12 -43.96
N GLU A 138 10.84 -18.43 -43.08
CA GLU A 138 10.89 -19.67 -42.34
C GLU A 138 9.71 -19.82 -41.36
N LEU A 139 9.39 -18.80 -40.56
CA LEU A 139 8.21 -18.82 -39.70
C LEU A 139 6.89 -18.93 -40.48
N LYS A 140 6.83 -18.44 -41.72
CA LYS A 140 5.64 -18.58 -42.58
C LYS A 140 5.47 -19.99 -43.12
N GLN A 141 6.57 -20.69 -43.39
CA GLN A 141 6.59 -22.09 -43.81
C GLN A 141 6.27 -23.01 -42.63
N ASN A 142 6.86 -22.75 -41.47
CA ASN A 142 6.73 -23.53 -40.24
C ASN A 142 6.18 -22.65 -39.12
N LEU A 143 4.85 -22.47 -39.09
CA LEU A 143 4.22 -21.71 -38.02
C LEU A 143 4.34 -22.43 -36.67
N PRO A 144 4.48 -21.71 -35.56
CA PRO A 144 4.53 -22.34 -34.24
C PRO A 144 3.19 -22.99 -33.94
N GLU A 145 3.23 -24.26 -33.54
CA GLU A 145 2.06 -25.10 -33.32
C GLU A 145 1.60 -25.07 -31.86
N TRP A 146 0.29 -25.00 -31.67
CA TRP A 146 -0.34 -25.15 -30.37
C TRP A 146 -0.31 -26.62 -29.93
N GLN A 147 0.40 -26.91 -28.85
CA GLN A 147 0.57 -28.26 -28.34
C GLN A 147 -0.54 -28.58 -27.33
N PRO A 148 -1.15 -29.78 -27.37
CA PRO A 148 -2.08 -30.19 -26.34
C PRO A 148 -1.35 -30.40 -25.01
N VAL A 149 -1.91 -29.86 -23.94
CA VAL A 149 -1.46 -30.07 -22.56
C VAL A 149 -2.67 -30.56 -21.77
N THR A 150 -2.74 -31.86 -21.55
CA THR A 150 -3.89 -32.52 -20.92
C THR A 150 -3.73 -32.62 -19.41
N SER A 151 -4.84 -32.61 -18.69
CA SER A 151 -4.91 -32.86 -17.24
C SER A 151 -4.00 -31.92 -16.43
N VAL A 152 -4.04 -30.62 -16.72
CA VAL A 152 -3.29 -29.63 -15.94
C VAL A 152 -3.94 -29.44 -14.58
N GLU A 153 -3.28 -29.96 -13.55
CA GLU A 153 -3.67 -29.80 -12.14
C GLU A 153 -3.67 -28.31 -11.71
N LEU A 154 -4.84 -27.81 -11.32
CA LEU A 154 -5.01 -26.38 -11.04
C LEU A 154 -4.74 -25.99 -9.58
N LEU A 155 -4.97 -26.90 -8.63
CA LEU A 155 -4.84 -26.62 -7.19
C LEU A 155 -4.01 -27.64 -6.42
N THR A 156 -3.78 -28.83 -6.98
CA THR A 156 -2.90 -29.85 -6.39
C THR A 156 -1.45 -29.36 -6.47
N THR A 157 -0.72 -29.41 -5.35
CA THR A 157 0.64 -28.88 -5.30
C THR A 157 1.49 -29.58 -4.24
N SER A 158 2.80 -29.54 -4.42
CA SER A 158 3.77 -29.97 -3.39
C SER A 158 3.73 -29.04 -2.18
N THR A 159 4.19 -29.54 -1.04
CA THR A 159 4.35 -28.75 0.19
C THR A 159 5.82 -28.36 0.39
N THR A 160 6.06 -27.15 0.88
CA THR A 160 7.38 -26.70 1.29
C THR A 160 7.81 -27.38 2.59
N ARG A 161 9.08 -27.23 2.98
CA ARG A 161 9.60 -27.76 4.25
C ARG A 161 8.82 -27.25 5.47
N GLY A 162 8.29 -26.03 5.41
CA GLY A 162 7.43 -25.45 6.44
C GLY A 162 5.99 -25.96 6.44
N GLY A 163 5.62 -26.90 5.55
CA GLY A 163 4.24 -27.41 5.44
C GLY A 163 3.28 -26.47 4.69
N THR A 164 3.80 -25.44 4.02
CA THR A 164 2.98 -24.53 3.21
C THR A 164 2.80 -25.07 1.79
N ALA A 165 1.65 -24.85 1.16
CA ALA A 165 1.44 -25.10 -0.27
C ALA A 165 2.51 -24.40 -1.15
N ALA A 166 3.00 -25.07 -2.19
CA ALA A 166 3.99 -24.51 -3.13
C ALA A 166 3.48 -24.46 -4.58
N PRO A 167 2.39 -23.72 -4.89
CA PRO A 167 1.79 -23.72 -6.23
C PRO A 167 2.80 -23.36 -7.30
N GLU A 168 2.74 -24.08 -8.42
CA GLU A 168 3.54 -23.76 -9.58
C GLU A 168 3.13 -22.39 -10.14
N PRO A 169 4.06 -21.62 -10.74
CA PRO A 169 3.75 -20.29 -11.24
C PRO A 169 2.53 -20.23 -12.16
N ARG A 170 2.28 -21.26 -13.00
CA ARG A 170 1.11 -21.31 -13.89
C ARG A 170 -0.23 -21.42 -13.17
N GLN A 171 -0.27 -22.11 -12.03
CA GLN A 171 -1.51 -22.34 -11.29
C GLN A 171 -2.15 -21.02 -10.84
N PHE A 172 -1.35 -20.01 -10.48
CA PHE A 172 -1.84 -18.69 -10.09
C PHE A 172 -2.72 -17.98 -11.14
N GLN A 173 -2.52 -18.28 -12.42
CA GLN A 173 -3.32 -17.68 -13.50
C GLN A 173 -4.32 -18.69 -14.06
N LEU A 174 -3.90 -19.93 -14.34
CA LEU A 174 -4.76 -20.94 -14.95
C LEU A 174 -5.94 -21.34 -14.05
N ALA A 175 -5.71 -21.53 -12.74
CA ALA A 175 -6.79 -21.87 -11.81
C ALA A 175 -7.83 -20.75 -11.70
N THR A 176 -7.35 -19.51 -11.63
CA THR A 176 -8.23 -18.34 -11.52
C THR A 176 -8.99 -18.06 -12.83
N ASP A 177 -8.37 -18.29 -13.99
CA ASP A 177 -9.01 -18.16 -15.30
C ASP A 177 -10.06 -19.26 -15.50
N ALA A 178 -9.75 -20.50 -15.14
CA ALA A 178 -10.71 -21.60 -15.18
C ALA A 178 -11.95 -21.32 -14.32
N LEU A 179 -11.77 -20.80 -13.10
CA LEU A 179 -12.92 -20.38 -12.27
C LEU A 179 -13.68 -19.21 -12.90
N ALA A 180 -12.97 -18.22 -13.44
CA ALA A 180 -13.59 -17.09 -14.13
C ALA A 180 -14.48 -17.56 -15.30
N ARG A 181 -14.02 -18.53 -16.10
CA ARG A 181 -14.80 -19.12 -17.19
C ARG A 181 -16.07 -19.81 -16.69
N ARG A 182 -16.00 -20.56 -15.59
CA ARG A 182 -17.18 -21.19 -14.97
C ARG A 182 -18.18 -20.15 -14.44
N ILE A 183 -17.71 -19.06 -13.83
CA ILE A 183 -18.60 -17.99 -13.37
C ILE A 183 -19.33 -17.32 -14.54
N LEU A 184 -18.66 -17.19 -15.70
CA LEU A 184 -19.27 -16.61 -16.90
C LEU A 184 -20.34 -17.49 -17.55
N THR A 185 -20.49 -18.75 -17.15
CA THR A 185 -21.60 -19.62 -17.61
C THR A 185 -22.84 -19.54 -16.73
N LEU A 186 -22.79 -18.79 -15.62
CA LEU A 186 -23.95 -18.59 -14.75
C LEU A 186 -24.96 -17.62 -15.39
N ASP A 187 -26.21 -17.74 -14.97
CA ASP A 187 -27.22 -16.73 -15.26
C ASP A 187 -26.81 -15.36 -14.66
N PRO A 188 -27.19 -14.24 -15.31
CA PRO A 188 -26.91 -12.91 -14.81
C PRO A 188 -27.36 -12.73 -13.35
N PHE A 189 -26.56 -12.03 -12.53
CA PHE A 189 -26.91 -11.78 -11.14
C PHE A 189 -28.09 -10.82 -11.05
N PRO A 190 -29.25 -11.22 -10.51
CA PRO A 190 -30.41 -10.34 -10.39
C PRO A 190 -30.24 -9.36 -9.22
N PHE A 191 -30.66 -8.10 -9.40
CA PHE A 191 -30.77 -7.13 -8.32
C PHE A 191 -31.99 -6.21 -8.51
N GLU A 192 -32.35 -5.45 -7.48
CA GLU A 192 -33.46 -4.50 -7.59
C GLU A 192 -33.10 -3.37 -8.59
N GLY A 193 -33.67 -3.46 -9.80
CA GLY A 193 -33.41 -2.54 -10.90
C GLY A 193 -32.66 -3.14 -12.10
N GLY A 194 -32.42 -4.45 -12.13
CA GLY A 194 -31.93 -5.14 -13.33
C GLY A 194 -31.10 -6.39 -13.04
N GLU A 195 -30.16 -6.69 -13.92
CA GLU A 195 -29.25 -7.82 -13.81
C GLU A 195 -27.82 -7.37 -14.03
N LEU A 196 -26.83 -8.03 -13.43
CA LEU A 196 -25.42 -7.85 -13.74
C LEU A 196 -24.93 -8.96 -14.67
N ARG A 197 -24.33 -8.56 -15.79
CA ARG A 197 -23.70 -9.44 -16.77
C ARG A 197 -22.21 -9.19 -16.75
N PHE A 198 -21.45 -10.24 -16.46
CA PHE A 198 -20.01 -10.14 -16.32
C PHE A 198 -19.30 -10.53 -17.62
N ARG A 199 -18.12 -9.94 -17.82
CA ARG A 199 -17.17 -10.31 -18.87
C ARG A 199 -15.78 -10.38 -18.27
N ALA A 200 -14.96 -11.30 -18.75
CA ALA A 200 -13.56 -11.37 -18.32
C ALA A 200 -12.74 -10.19 -18.88
N LEU A 201 -11.79 -9.74 -18.08
CA LEU A 201 -10.79 -8.76 -18.44
C LEU A 201 -9.48 -9.47 -18.79
N PRO A 202 -8.72 -8.97 -19.77
CA PRO A 202 -7.37 -9.42 -20.01
C PRO A 202 -6.50 -8.92 -18.86
N ARG A 203 -5.64 -9.79 -18.36
CA ARG A 203 -4.73 -9.49 -17.25
C ARG A 203 -3.34 -9.36 -17.82
N GLY A 204 -2.63 -8.30 -17.43
CA GLY A 204 -1.21 -8.11 -17.71
C GLY A 204 -0.43 -9.39 -17.38
N PRO A 205 0.70 -9.70 -18.04
CA PRO A 205 1.48 -10.90 -17.70
C PRO A 205 1.94 -10.85 -16.23
N ARG A 206 1.94 -9.67 -15.60
CA ARG A 206 2.33 -9.46 -14.22
C ARG A 206 1.16 -9.22 -13.26
N ASP A 207 -0.06 -9.16 -13.77
CA ASP A 207 -1.25 -9.04 -12.94
C ASP A 207 -1.59 -10.42 -12.36
N GLN A 208 -1.76 -10.51 -11.05
CA GLN A 208 -2.04 -11.79 -10.39
C GLN A 208 -3.52 -12.15 -10.52
N GLY A 209 -3.83 -13.38 -10.93
CA GLY A 209 -5.19 -13.90 -10.98
C GLY A 209 -6.06 -13.34 -12.12
N ALA A 210 -7.35 -13.68 -12.09
CA ALA A 210 -8.36 -13.28 -13.09
C ALA A 210 -9.25 -12.13 -12.58
N GLU A 211 -9.88 -11.40 -13.51
CA GLU A 211 -10.84 -10.33 -13.18
C GLU A 211 -12.04 -10.37 -14.11
N LEU A 212 -13.23 -10.23 -13.52
CA LEU A 212 -14.49 -10.06 -14.23
C LEU A 212 -15.04 -8.66 -13.94
N MET A 213 -15.71 -8.09 -14.92
CA MET A 213 -16.33 -6.77 -14.83
C MET A 213 -17.75 -6.81 -15.36
N SER A 214 -18.68 -6.22 -14.59
CA SER A 214 -20.05 -6.03 -15.06
C SER A 214 -20.12 -4.99 -16.16
N GLN A 215 -21.24 -4.97 -16.88
CA GLN A 215 -21.59 -3.82 -17.70
C GLN A 215 -21.56 -2.51 -16.89
N PRO A 216 -21.24 -1.36 -17.53
CA PRO A 216 -21.31 -0.06 -16.88
C PRO A 216 -22.71 0.28 -16.39
N LEU A 217 -22.80 0.79 -15.18
CA LEU A 217 -23.99 1.27 -14.50
C LEU A 217 -23.90 2.79 -14.33
N CYS A 218 -25.02 3.49 -14.48
CA CYS A 218 -25.13 4.92 -14.24
C CYS A 218 -25.95 5.19 -12.98
N ARG A 219 -25.45 6.10 -12.12
CA ARG A 219 -26.21 6.59 -10.96
C ARG A 219 -26.07 8.10 -10.82
N THR A 220 -27.20 8.75 -10.56
CA THR A 220 -27.23 10.18 -10.26
C THR A 220 -26.92 10.41 -8.77
N VAL A 221 -25.82 11.11 -8.50
CA VAL A 221 -25.37 11.50 -7.15
C VAL A 221 -25.02 12.99 -7.17
N LYS A 222 -25.56 13.76 -6.23
CA LYS A 222 -25.41 15.23 -6.16
C LYS A 222 -25.75 15.91 -7.51
N ARG A 223 -26.88 15.51 -8.12
CA ARG A 223 -27.40 16.04 -9.41
C ARG A 223 -26.47 15.82 -10.62
N LYS A 224 -25.47 14.95 -10.52
CA LYS A 224 -24.59 14.55 -11.62
C LYS A 224 -24.66 13.05 -11.83
N GLU A 225 -24.54 12.63 -13.08
CA GLU A 225 -24.45 11.22 -13.44
C GLU A 225 -23.03 10.71 -13.28
N TRP A 226 -22.88 9.59 -12.60
CA TRP A 226 -21.61 8.93 -12.38
C TRP A 226 -21.69 7.49 -12.84
N TRP A 227 -20.66 7.06 -13.58
CA TRP A 227 -20.60 5.75 -14.19
C TRP A 227 -19.62 4.83 -13.43
N PHE A 228 -20.03 3.59 -13.17
CA PHE A 228 -19.20 2.59 -12.52
C PHE A 228 -19.54 1.16 -12.97
N SER A 229 -18.67 0.20 -12.72
CA SER A 229 -18.93 -1.23 -12.91
C SER A 229 -18.61 -2.01 -11.63
N VAL A 230 -19.26 -3.15 -11.45
CA VAL A 230 -18.93 -4.14 -10.41
C VAL A 230 -17.73 -4.95 -10.90
N LEU A 231 -16.77 -5.18 -10.00
CA LEU A 231 -15.59 -6.00 -10.26
C LEU A 231 -15.60 -7.22 -9.36
N LEU A 232 -15.24 -8.37 -9.94
CA LEU A 232 -14.82 -9.56 -9.22
C LEU A 232 -13.37 -9.85 -9.56
N ASN A 233 -12.49 -9.89 -8.56
CA ASN A 233 -11.13 -10.38 -8.72
C ASN A 233 -11.02 -11.76 -8.09
N ILE A 234 -10.37 -12.67 -8.81
CA ILE A 234 -10.16 -14.06 -8.41
C ILE A 234 -8.65 -14.25 -8.31
N SER A 235 -8.15 -14.61 -7.13
CA SER A 235 -6.72 -14.75 -6.89
C SER A 235 -6.40 -16.05 -6.15
N LEU A 236 -5.21 -16.60 -6.39
CA LEU A 236 -4.69 -17.77 -5.69
C LEU A 236 -3.67 -17.31 -4.65
N HIS A 237 -3.84 -17.76 -3.41
CA HIS A 237 -2.99 -17.42 -2.28
C HIS A 237 -2.58 -18.67 -1.50
N THR A 238 -1.53 -18.53 -0.69
CA THR A 238 -1.10 -19.56 0.26
C THR A 238 -1.20 -19.00 1.68
N THR A 239 -1.17 -19.88 2.68
CA THR A 239 -1.19 -19.51 4.10
C THR A 239 -0.06 -20.28 4.77
N PRO A 240 0.75 -19.65 5.64
CA PRO A 240 1.85 -20.36 6.30
C PRO A 240 1.35 -21.62 6.98
N PHE A 241 2.11 -22.70 6.83
CA PHE A 241 1.84 -23.98 7.47
C PHE A 241 0.54 -24.67 7.03
N ASP A 242 -0.14 -24.16 5.99
CA ASP A 242 -1.28 -24.82 5.35
C ASP A 242 -0.83 -25.43 4.02
N PRO A 243 -0.95 -26.76 3.85
CA PRO A 243 -0.51 -27.44 2.64
C PRO A 243 -1.42 -27.17 1.43
N ARG A 244 -2.57 -26.50 1.63
CA ARG A 244 -3.56 -26.25 0.57
C ARG A 244 -3.55 -24.79 0.12
N PRO A 245 -3.45 -24.52 -1.19
CA PRO A 245 -3.64 -23.17 -1.69
C PRO A 245 -5.12 -22.78 -1.66
N ARG A 246 -5.38 -21.48 -1.60
CA ARG A 246 -6.73 -20.91 -1.45
C ARG A 246 -7.06 -19.98 -2.60
N VAL A 247 -8.20 -20.19 -3.23
CA VAL A 247 -8.79 -19.26 -4.19
C VAL A 247 -9.61 -18.23 -3.41
N HIS A 248 -9.33 -16.94 -3.60
CA HIS A 248 -10.07 -15.84 -2.99
C HIS A 248 -10.95 -15.14 -4.03
N LEU A 249 -12.17 -14.76 -3.62
CA LEU A 249 -13.07 -13.93 -4.42
C LEU A 249 -13.19 -12.54 -3.78
N HIS A 250 -12.84 -11.49 -4.53
CA HIS A 250 -12.78 -10.11 -4.07
C HIS A 250 -13.65 -9.18 -4.91
N TRP A 251 -14.71 -8.66 -4.28
CA TRP A 251 -15.65 -7.73 -4.89
C TRP A 251 -15.20 -6.27 -4.73
N GLY A 252 -15.31 -5.48 -5.80
CA GLY A 252 -14.91 -4.08 -5.82
C GLY A 252 -15.69 -3.25 -6.85
N VAL A 253 -15.35 -1.97 -6.95
CA VAL A 253 -15.99 -1.04 -7.89
C VAL A 253 -14.96 -0.44 -8.82
N ARG A 254 -15.20 -0.51 -10.13
CA ARG A 254 -14.47 0.25 -11.16
C ARG A 254 -15.22 1.55 -11.41
N ARG A 255 -14.53 2.69 -11.33
CA ARG A 255 -15.11 4.01 -11.64
C ARG A 255 -14.65 4.46 -13.02
N TRP A 256 -15.54 5.14 -13.75
CA TRP A 256 -15.27 5.61 -15.10
C TRP A 256 -15.09 7.13 -15.11
N ALA A 257 -14.10 7.61 -15.87
CA ALA A 257 -13.86 9.04 -16.04
C ALA A 257 -14.83 9.58 -17.10
N THR A 258 -15.79 10.41 -16.68
CA THR A 258 -16.88 10.89 -17.55
C THR A 258 -17.04 12.41 -17.58
N HIS A 259 -16.24 13.16 -16.82
CA HIS A 259 -16.37 14.61 -16.68
C HIS A 259 -15.13 15.34 -17.19
N PRO A 260 -15.17 15.86 -18.44
CA PRO A 260 -14.12 16.73 -18.96
C PRO A 260 -13.96 18.01 -18.13
N ARG A 261 -12.72 18.54 -18.09
CA ARG A 261 -12.45 19.83 -17.44
C ARG A 261 -13.13 20.96 -18.20
N THR A 262 -13.64 21.95 -17.47
CA THR A 262 -14.31 23.12 -18.06
C THR A 262 -13.37 23.95 -18.94
N THR A 263 -12.09 24.02 -18.58
CA THR A 263 -11.05 24.80 -19.26
C THR A 263 -10.55 24.14 -20.54
N THR A 264 -10.15 22.87 -20.46
CA THR A 264 -9.56 22.14 -21.61
C THR A 264 -10.59 21.40 -22.46
N LYS A 265 -11.84 21.29 -21.98
CA LYS A 265 -12.91 20.47 -22.59
C LYS A 265 -12.55 19.00 -22.80
N ARG A 266 -11.53 18.51 -22.07
CA ARG A 266 -11.01 17.14 -22.13
C ARG A 266 -10.95 16.52 -20.74
N LEU A 267 -11.02 15.19 -20.64
CA LEU A 267 -10.67 14.47 -19.43
C LEU A 267 -9.23 14.81 -18.99
N ASN A 268 -9.02 14.94 -17.69
CA ASN A 268 -7.69 15.12 -17.13
C ASN A 268 -6.96 13.78 -17.07
N LEU A 269 -5.85 13.62 -17.79
CA LEU A 269 -5.01 12.43 -17.67
C LEU A 269 -3.81 12.72 -16.75
N PRO A 270 -3.44 11.79 -15.85
CA PRO A 270 -2.28 11.93 -14.98
C PRO A 270 -0.98 12.18 -15.77
N TYR A 271 -0.10 13.00 -15.22
CA TYR A 271 1.17 13.35 -15.83
C TYR A 271 2.13 12.14 -15.86
N ARG A 272 2.76 11.89 -17.02
CA ARG A 272 3.74 10.80 -17.28
C ARG A 272 3.24 9.35 -17.15
N GLU A 273 1.97 9.13 -16.79
CA GLU A 273 1.40 7.79 -16.66
C GLU A 273 0.45 7.48 -17.82
N ALA A 274 0.49 6.22 -18.28
CA ALA A 274 -0.49 5.73 -19.23
C ALA A 274 -1.79 5.34 -18.51
N THR A 275 -2.91 5.90 -18.96
CA THR A 275 -4.25 5.65 -18.41
C THR A 275 -4.87 4.40 -19.03
N THR A 276 -5.42 3.49 -18.22
CA THR A 276 -6.15 2.32 -18.73
C THR A 276 -7.47 2.71 -19.37
N VAL A 277 -7.74 2.15 -20.55
CA VAL A 277 -9.03 2.20 -21.24
C VAL A 277 -9.48 0.77 -21.54
N TYR A 278 -10.70 0.43 -21.15
CA TYR A 278 -11.30 -0.85 -21.52
C TYR A 278 -12.11 -0.68 -22.80
N LEU A 279 -11.88 -1.58 -23.75
CA LEU A 279 -12.52 -1.63 -25.05
C LEU A 279 -13.45 -2.84 -25.11
N ARG A 280 -14.65 -2.67 -25.64
CA ARG A 280 -15.57 -3.75 -25.98
C ARG A 280 -15.70 -3.81 -27.50
N PRO A 281 -14.90 -4.64 -28.18
CA PRO A 281 -15.08 -4.86 -29.60
C PRO A 281 -16.41 -5.56 -29.87
N THR A 282 -17.14 -5.11 -30.89
CA THR A 282 -18.35 -5.78 -31.39
C THR A 282 -18.06 -6.72 -32.56
N ILE A 283 -16.84 -6.63 -33.11
CA ILE A 283 -16.30 -7.45 -34.20
C ILE A 283 -14.86 -7.82 -33.79
N PRO A 284 -14.39 -9.06 -34.05
CA PRO A 284 -13.01 -9.44 -33.79
C PRO A 284 -12.02 -8.45 -34.43
N TRP A 285 -10.99 -8.03 -33.68
CA TRP A 285 -9.98 -7.11 -34.22
C TRP A 285 -9.18 -7.72 -35.36
N LEU A 286 -8.87 -9.01 -35.25
CA LEU A 286 -8.07 -9.76 -36.21
C LEU A 286 -8.98 -10.48 -37.22
N PRO A 287 -8.71 -10.36 -38.54
CA PRO A 287 -9.51 -11.04 -39.56
C PRO A 287 -9.60 -12.55 -39.33
N GLY A 288 -10.82 -13.08 -39.28
CA GLY A 288 -11.09 -14.50 -39.09
C GLY A 288 -10.89 -15.02 -37.66
N ALA A 289 -10.52 -14.18 -36.69
CA ALA A 289 -10.55 -14.56 -35.29
C ALA A 289 -12.00 -14.73 -34.81
N PRO A 290 -12.25 -15.62 -33.83
CA PRO A 290 -13.59 -15.76 -33.25
C PRO A 290 -14.02 -14.46 -32.55
N ALA A 291 -15.34 -14.23 -32.47
CA ALA A 291 -15.88 -13.18 -31.63
C ALA A 291 -15.51 -13.45 -30.17
N THR A 292 -15.08 -12.39 -29.48
CA THR A 292 -14.71 -12.47 -28.07
C THR A 292 -15.75 -11.76 -27.22
N GLU A 293 -16.17 -12.42 -26.14
CA GLU A 293 -17.01 -11.79 -25.12
C GLU A 293 -16.16 -11.05 -24.06
N ARG A 294 -14.83 -11.17 -24.11
CA ARG A 294 -13.90 -10.48 -23.21
C ARG A 294 -13.76 -9.00 -23.56
N TYR A 295 -13.46 -8.19 -22.55
CA TYR A 295 -12.96 -6.84 -22.80
C TYR A 295 -11.55 -6.91 -23.41
N ALA A 296 -11.16 -5.89 -24.15
CA ALA A 296 -9.78 -5.63 -24.54
C ALA A 296 -9.24 -4.49 -23.69
N LEU A 297 -7.93 -4.48 -23.44
CA LEU A 297 -7.25 -3.43 -22.68
C LEU A 297 -6.38 -2.59 -23.61
N ALA A 298 -6.51 -1.27 -23.51
CA ALA A 298 -5.64 -0.30 -24.17
C ALA A 298 -5.14 0.73 -23.15
N ARG A 299 -4.06 1.41 -23.49
CA ARG A 299 -3.39 2.39 -22.62
C ARG A 299 -3.27 3.72 -23.36
N LEU A 300 -3.73 4.80 -22.76
CA LEU A 300 -3.74 6.13 -23.36
C LEU A 300 -2.72 7.04 -22.67
N ARG A 301 -1.88 7.73 -23.46
CA ARG A 301 -0.85 8.64 -22.95
C ARG A 301 -0.85 9.94 -23.76
N ARG A 302 -0.49 11.05 -23.10
CA ARG A 302 -0.20 12.32 -23.78
C ARG A 302 1.16 12.24 -24.48
N ASP A 303 1.19 12.52 -25.78
CA ASP A 303 2.39 12.84 -26.54
C ASP A 303 2.67 14.34 -26.44
N ARG A 304 3.89 14.71 -26.05
CA ARG A 304 4.26 16.12 -25.90
C ARG A 304 4.86 16.71 -27.15
N ALA A 305 5.53 15.91 -27.98
CA ALA A 305 6.16 16.43 -29.19
C ALA A 305 5.09 16.92 -30.18
N ALA A 306 3.99 16.16 -30.26
CA ALA A 306 2.85 16.50 -31.11
C ALA A 306 1.73 17.25 -30.38
N ASP A 307 1.82 17.42 -29.05
CA ASP A 307 0.73 17.88 -28.18
C ASP A 307 -0.63 17.16 -28.40
N THR A 308 -0.56 15.86 -28.67
CA THR A 308 -1.72 14.99 -28.92
C THR A 308 -1.83 13.87 -27.89
N PHE A 309 -2.88 13.06 -27.98
CA PHE A 309 -3.04 11.84 -27.20
C PHE A 309 -2.89 10.62 -28.09
N VAL A 310 -2.12 9.64 -27.63
CA VAL A 310 -1.78 8.45 -28.40
C VAL A 310 -1.99 7.18 -27.56
N TRP A 311 -2.37 6.10 -28.23
CA TRP A 311 -2.41 4.78 -27.64
C TRP A 311 -0.97 4.31 -27.35
N SER A 312 -0.61 4.24 -26.07
CA SER A 312 0.69 3.83 -25.55
C SER A 312 0.78 2.33 -25.28
N GLU A 313 2.00 1.83 -25.11
CA GLU A 313 2.38 0.45 -24.71
C GLU A 313 1.99 -0.68 -25.68
N ASN A 314 1.05 -0.43 -26.61
CA ASN A 314 0.65 -1.38 -27.65
C ASN A 314 1.05 -0.94 -29.07
N ASP A 315 1.57 0.27 -29.28
CA ASP A 315 1.97 0.78 -30.60
C ASP A 315 3.23 1.67 -30.60
N THR A 316 4.04 1.68 -29.52
CA THR A 316 5.27 2.50 -29.49
C THR A 316 6.29 2.11 -30.57
N ALA A 317 6.18 0.90 -31.14
CA ALA A 317 6.98 0.41 -32.26
C ALA A 317 6.20 0.29 -33.58
N GLY A 318 4.94 0.75 -33.65
CA GLY A 318 4.14 0.65 -34.87
C GLY A 318 3.55 -0.75 -35.14
N ILE A 319 3.55 -1.68 -34.17
CA ILE A 319 3.03 -3.05 -34.38
C ILE A 319 1.57 -2.99 -34.86
N LEU A 320 0.73 -2.11 -34.28
CA LEU A 320 -0.66 -1.99 -34.72
C LEU A 320 -0.79 -1.34 -36.09
N ARG A 321 0.09 -0.38 -36.44
CA ARG A 321 0.11 0.27 -37.77
C ARG A 321 0.44 -0.68 -38.92
N GLY A 322 1.15 -1.77 -38.62
CA GLY A 322 1.51 -2.80 -39.59
C GLY A 322 0.45 -3.90 -39.79
N LEU A 323 -0.64 -3.88 -39.02
CA LEU A 323 -1.68 -4.92 -39.04
C LEU A 323 -2.92 -4.46 -39.81
N SER A 324 -3.52 -5.39 -40.56
CA SER A 324 -4.84 -5.18 -41.15
C SER A 324 -5.92 -5.53 -40.12
N LEU A 325 -6.46 -4.54 -39.42
CA LEU A 325 -7.53 -4.72 -38.46
C LEU A 325 -8.91 -4.68 -39.13
N ALA A 326 -9.87 -5.46 -38.61
CA ALA A 326 -11.24 -5.46 -39.13
C ALA A 326 -12.07 -4.23 -38.67
N GLY A 327 -11.52 -3.39 -37.78
CA GLY A 327 -12.15 -2.17 -37.29
C GLY A 327 -11.13 -1.15 -36.79
N ASN A 328 -11.59 0.08 -36.58
CA ASN A 328 -10.74 1.17 -36.10
C ASN A 328 -10.74 1.26 -34.57
N PHE A 329 -9.59 1.59 -34.00
CA PHE A 329 -9.52 2.00 -32.60
C PHE A 329 -10.32 3.30 -32.37
N PRO A 330 -10.85 3.52 -31.15
CA PRO A 330 -11.45 4.78 -30.80
C PRO A 330 -10.47 5.93 -31.01
N ASP A 331 -10.97 7.05 -31.55
CA ASP A 331 -10.19 8.27 -31.65
C ASP A 331 -9.89 8.81 -30.23
N PRO A 332 -8.60 8.97 -29.85
CA PRO A 332 -8.24 9.48 -28.53
C PRO A 332 -8.87 10.81 -28.17
N GLU A 333 -8.96 11.73 -29.12
CA GLU A 333 -9.46 13.08 -28.86
C GLU A 333 -10.96 13.05 -28.61
N GLN A 334 -11.73 12.37 -29.47
CA GLN A 334 -13.18 12.20 -29.29
C GLN A 334 -13.52 11.45 -28.00
N LEU A 335 -12.73 10.45 -27.61
CA LEU A 335 -12.93 9.72 -26.36
C LEU A 335 -12.73 10.61 -25.12
N LEU A 336 -11.79 11.55 -25.18
CA LEU A 336 -11.48 12.45 -24.05
C LEU A 336 -12.43 13.65 -23.97
N THR A 337 -13.00 14.09 -25.08
CA THR A 337 -13.96 15.20 -25.13
C THR A 337 -15.39 14.75 -24.85
N GLU A 338 -15.80 13.58 -25.33
CA GLU A 338 -17.16 13.04 -25.20
C GLU A 338 -17.21 11.64 -24.56
N PRO A 339 -16.60 11.40 -23.40
CA PRO A 339 -16.43 10.05 -22.85
C PRO A 339 -17.75 9.27 -22.62
N VAL A 340 -18.85 9.98 -22.31
CA VAL A 340 -20.15 9.33 -22.03
C VAL A 340 -20.73 8.67 -23.29
N SER A 341 -20.50 9.22 -24.49
CA SER A 341 -21.05 8.68 -25.74
C SER A 341 -20.42 7.32 -26.11
N TRP A 342 -19.30 6.95 -25.47
CA TRP A 342 -18.58 5.69 -25.67
C TRP A 342 -18.93 4.59 -24.66
N ILE A 343 -19.64 4.91 -23.57
CA ILE A 343 -20.01 3.97 -22.50
C ILE A 343 -21.39 3.34 -22.78
N GLY A 344 -21.60 2.09 -22.38
CA GLY A 344 -22.86 1.38 -22.57
C GLY A 344 -22.98 0.76 -23.96
N GLU A 345 -24.22 0.57 -24.43
CA GLU A 345 -24.50 -0.03 -25.75
C GLU A 345 -24.45 1.00 -26.88
N GLY A 346 -24.03 0.57 -28.06
CA GLY A 346 -23.89 1.43 -29.23
C GLY A 346 -23.19 0.73 -30.40
N ARG A 347 -23.17 1.37 -31.57
CA ARG A 347 -22.45 0.86 -32.75
C ARG A 347 -20.93 0.97 -32.57
N GLY A 348 -20.19 0.08 -33.22
CA GLY A 348 -18.72 0.10 -33.22
C GLY A 348 -18.10 -0.41 -31.91
N VAL A 349 -16.84 -0.04 -31.67
CA VAL A 349 -16.11 -0.40 -30.45
C VAL A 349 -16.51 0.57 -29.34
N ARG A 350 -16.97 0.01 -28.21
CA ARG A 350 -17.29 0.80 -27.01
C ARG A 350 -16.04 0.96 -26.16
N ALA A 351 -15.90 2.08 -25.46
CA ALA A 351 -14.69 2.40 -24.71
C ALA A 351 -15.04 3.09 -23.39
N ALA A 352 -14.28 2.77 -22.33
CA ALA A 352 -14.44 3.40 -21.03
C ALA A 352 -13.08 3.69 -20.39
N VAL A 353 -12.84 4.96 -20.06
CA VAL A 353 -11.59 5.45 -19.46
C VAL A 353 -11.66 5.23 -17.95
N VAL A 354 -10.67 4.54 -17.37
CA VAL A 354 -10.65 4.25 -15.93
C VAL A 354 -10.36 5.53 -15.14
N HIS A 355 -11.20 5.83 -14.16
CA HIS A 355 -10.99 6.95 -13.25
C HIS A 355 -9.87 6.65 -12.24
N SER A 356 -8.97 7.61 -12.03
CA SER A 356 -8.04 7.64 -10.89
C SER A 356 -8.27 8.91 -10.06
N THR A 357 -7.91 8.91 -8.78
CA THR A 357 -8.06 10.08 -7.89
C THR A 357 -7.30 11.31 -8.39
N ARG A 358 -6.28 11.14 -9.25
CA ARG A 358 -5.54 12.24 -9.90
C ARG A 358 -6.35 12.94 -11.01
N MET A 359 -7.44 12.35 -11.47
CA MET A 359 -8.31 12.91 -12.51
C MET A 359 -9.40 13.81 -11.94
N GLY A 360 -9.66 13.72 -10.63
CA GLY A 360 -10.70 14.47 -9.95
C GLY A 360 -11.43 13.65 -8.89
N LYS A 361 -12.46 14.27 -8.32
CA LYS A 361 -13.41 13.60 -7.43
C LYS A 361 -14.40 12.74 -8.23
N HIS A 362 -14.72 11.58 -7.68
CA HIS A 362 -15.79 10.72 -8.19
C HIS A 362 -16.76 10.38 -7.05
N GLU A 363 -18.05 10.66 -7.25
CA GLU A 363 -19.02 10.62 -6.14
C GLU A 363 -19.49 9.21 -5.77
N ILE A 364 -19.33 8.20 -6.63
CA ILE A 364 -19.61 6.80 -6.25
C ILE A 364 -18.63 6.32 -5.19
N GLY A 365 -19.10 5.80 -4.06
CA GLY A 365 -18.27 5.29 -2.97
C GLY A 365 -17.42 4.06 -3.38
N PRO A 366 -16.38 3.68 -2.60
CA PRO A 366 -15.64 2.44 -2.83
C PRO A 366 -16.29 1.23 -2.12
N GLY A 367 -16.07 0.01 -2.66
CA GLY A 367 -16.37 -1.30 -2.05
C GLY A 367 -17.85 -1.65 -1.80
N PHE A 368 -18.17 -2.88 -1.43
CA PHE A 368 -19.56 -3.29 -1.09
C PHE A 368 -19.74 -3.55 0.40
N MET A 369 -20.93 -3.28 0.93
CA MET A 369 -21.30 -3.65 2.30
C MET A 369 -21.44 -5.17 2.46
N PRO A 370 -21.39 -5.70 3.70
CA PRO A 370 -21.32 -7.15 3.96
C PRO A 370 -22.44 -7.95 3.36
N ASN A 371 -23.68 -7.45 3.45
CA ASN A 371 -24.84 -8.18 2.96
C ASN A 371 -24.81 -8.35 1.44
N GLN A 372 -24.61 -7.25 0.73
CA GLN A 372 -24.50 -7.26 -0.73
C GLN A 372 -23.29 -8.08 -1.21
N ARG A 373 -22.17 -8.04 -0.47
CA ARG A 373 -21.01 -8.87 -0.76
C ARG A 373 -21.30 -10.36 -0.60
N ALA A 374 -22.00 -10.74 0.46
CA ALA A 374 -22.40 -12.13 0.70
C ALA A 374 -23.26 -12.64 -0.47
N GLN A 375 -24.28 -11.87 -0.88
CA GLN A 375 -25.16 -12.22 -2.01
C GLN A 375 -24.41 -12.38 -3.33
N LEU A 376 -23.50 -11.44 -3.66
CA LEU A 376 -22.66 -11.55 -4.85
C LEU A 376 -21.75 -12.80 -4.79
N THR A 377 -21.22 -13.11 -3.60
CA THR A 377 -20.36 -14.28 -3.40
C THR A 377 -21.16 -15.58 -3.53
N GLU A 378 -22.35 -15.67 -2.94
CA GLU A 378 -23.26 -16.82 -3.06
C GLU A 378 -23.66 -17.08 -4.52
N TRP A 379 -23.85 -16.03 -5.32
CA TRP A 379 -24.04 -16.18 -6.77
C TRP A 379 -22.81 -16.80 -7.44
N ALA A 380 -21.61 -16.26 -7.20
CA ALA A 380 -20.38 -16.78 -7.81
C ALA A 380 -20.03 -18.20 -7.33
N GLU A 381 -20.45 -18.59 -6.13
CA GLU A 381 -20.23 -19.93 -5.57
C GLU A 381 -20.93 -21.05 -6.34
N GLN A 382 -22.00 -20.73 -7.08
CA GLN A 382 -22.71 -21.69 -7.93
C GLN A 382 -21.83 -22.25 -9.06
N ALA A 383 -20.75 -21.54 -9.41
CA ALA A 383 -19.80 -21.95 -10.43
C ALA A 383 -18.65 -22.81 -9.90
N LEU A 384 -18.53 -23.01 -8.58
CA LEU A 384 -17.42 -23.77 -8.02
C LEU A 384 -17.47 -25.23 -8.49
N PRO A 385 -16.31 -25.86 -8.79
CA PRO A 385 -16.24 -27.30 -8.93
C PRO A 385 -16.69 -28.00 -7.65
N GLU A 386 -17.30 -29.18 -7.75
CA GLU A 386 -17.80 -29.94 -6.61
C GLU A 386 -16.70 -30.25 -5.57
N ALA A 387 -15.48 -30.52 -6.03
CA ALA A 387 -14.32 -30.77 -5.17
C ALA A 387 -13.81 -29.51 -4.43
N LEU A 388 -14.24 -28.31 -4.82
CA LEU A 388 -13.81 -27.06 -4.21
C LEU A 388 -14.77 -26.64 -3.10
N VAL A 389 -14.28 -26.68 -1.86
CA VAL A 389 -15.07 -26.36 -0.68
C VAL A 389 -14.66 -25.02 -0.09
N ARG A 390 -15.61 -24.33 0.53
CA ARG A 390 -15.32 -23.10 1.28
C ARG A 390 -14.45 -23.43 2.48
N VAL A 391 -13.46 -22.59 2.78
CA VAL A 391 -12.72 -22.69 4.04
C VAL A 391 -13.70 -22.62 5.22
N PRO A 392 -13.44 -23.32 6.34
CA PRO A 392 -14.33 -23.28 7.50
C PRO A 392 -14.60 -21.85 8.01
N ASP A 393 -15.80 -21.61 8.52
CA ASP A 393 -16.15 -20.34 9.16
C ASP A 393 -15.31 -20.15 10.43
N LEU A 394 -14.88 -18.92 10.71
CA LEU A 394 -14.11 -18.63 11.91
C LEU A 394 -15.05 -18.34 13.08
N ALA A 395 -14.73 -18.90 14.24
CA ALA A 395 -15.42 -18.65 15.49
C ALA A 395 -14.69 -17.58 16.30
N ARG A 396 -15.35 -17.06 17.34
CA ARG A 396 -14.67 -16.25 18.35
C ARG A 396 -13.52 -17.06 18.93
N GLY A 397 -12.31 -16.50 18.83
CA GLY A 397 -11.16 -17.07 19.52
C GLY A 397 -11.22 -16.74 21.01
N ARG A 398 -10.09 -16.95 21.68
CA ARG A 398 -9.85 -16.62 23.08
C ARG A 398 -10.24 -15.17 23.43
N GLY A 399 -10.60 -14.97 24.70
CA GLY A 399 -10.92 -13.66 25.27
C GLY A 399 -12.42 -13.38 25.41
N LYS A 400 -12.77 -12.31 26.15
CA LYS A 400 -14.18 -11.93 26.38
C LYS A 400 -14.70 -11.01 25.27
N GLY A 401 -15.86 -11.35 24.70
CA GLY A 401 -16.58 -10.50 23.75
C GLY A 401 -15.79 -10.28 22.44
N ILE A 402 -15.21 -9.09 22.28
CA ILE A 402 -14.37 -8.78 21.12
C ILE A 402 -12.88 -9.07 21.35
N GLY A 403 -12.45 -9.47 22.56
CA GLY A 403 -11.02 -9.63 22.88
C GLY A 403 -10.32 -8.30 23.13
N ALA A 404 -11.00 -7.35 23.80
CA ALA A 404 -10.43 -6.03 24.11
C ALA A 404 -9.35 -6.11 25.20
N PRO A 405 -8.39 -5.16 25.24
CA PRO A 405 -7.42 -5.04 26.33
C PRO A 405 -8.09 -4.65 27.65
N GLN A 406 -7.39 -4.83 28.77
CA GLN A 406 -7.90 -4.51 30.12
C GLN A 406 -8.16 -3.01 30.28
N ASN A 407 -7.24 -2.18 29.80
CA ASN A 407 -7.32 -0.71 29.85
C ASN A 407 -8.06 -0.10 28.66
N ARG A 408 -9.00 -0.82 28.03
CA ARG A 408 -9.76 -0.33 26.89
C ARG A 408 -10.49 0.97 27.24
N ARG A 409 -10.44 1.94 26.33
CA ARG A 409 -11.24 3.18 26.40
C ARG A 409 -12.74 2.86 26.60
N PRO A 410 -13.38 3.37 27.67
CA PRO A 410 -14.82 3.24 27.86
C PRO A 410 -15.59 4.04 26.81
N LYS A 411 -16.84 3.65 26.56
CA LYS A 411 -17.79 4.41 25.72
C LYS A 411 -18.78 5.14 26.64
N PRO A 412 -18.48 6.38 27.08
CA PRO A 412 -19.35 7.11 28.00
C PRO A 412 -20.72 7.40 27.38
N ARG A 413 -21.80 7.25 28.17
CA ARG A 413 -23.19 7.43 27.72
C ARG A 413 -23.80 8.77 28.14
N THR A 414 -23.29 9.40 29.18
CA THR A 414 -23.72 10.72 29.66
C THR A 414 -22.65 11.78 29.41
N ASP A 415 -23.03 13.06 29.45
CA ASP A 415 -22.07 14.14 29.21
C ASP A 415 -21.08 14.31 30.37
N GLU A 416 -21.50 14.02 31.61
CA GLU A 416 -20.60 13.98 32.77
C GLU A 416 -19.56 12.87 32.61
N ALA A 417 -19.98 11.68 32.15
CA ALA A 417 -19.08 10.57 31.89
C ALA A 417 -18.11 10.88 30.72
N LYS A 418 -18.57 11.61 29.69
CA LYS A 418 -17.69 12.08 28.61
C LYS A 418 -16.63 13.05 29.15
N LYS A 419 -17.04 14.01 29.99
CA LYS A 419 -16.13 14.98 30.60
C LYS A 419 -15.11 14.30 31.52
N ALA A 420 -15.55 13.36 32.36
CA ALA A 420 -14.67 12.58 33.23
C ALA A 420 -13.65 11.75 32.43
N GLU A 421 -14.08 11.12 31.32
CA GLU A 421 -13.19 10.35 30.46
C GLU A 421 -12.17 11.26 29.74
N LEU A 422 -12.57 12.44 29.27
CA LEU A 422 -11.65 13.41 28.69
C LEU A 422 -10.57 13.86 29.68
N LEU A 423 -10.94 14.08 30.95
CA LEU A 423 -10.00 14.43 32.02
C LEU A 423 -9.02 13.27 32.31
N ARG A 424 -9.53 12.04 32.38
CA ARG A 424 -8.70 10.83 32.57
C ARG A 424 -7.69 10.66 31.43
N GLU A 425 -8.12 10.85 30.18
CA GLU A 425 -7.23 10.76 29.02
C GLU A 425 -6.15 11.85 29.02
N ALA A 426 -6.54 13.10 29.33
CA ALA A 426 -5.59 14.19 29.45
C ALA A 426 -4.56 13.93 30.54
N GLN A 427 -4.99 13.42 31.70
CA GLN A 427 -4.09 13.02 32.77
C GLN A 427 -3.14 11.89 32.33
N ALA A 428 -3.65 10.85 31.67
CA ALA A 428 -2.83 9.76 31.15
C ALA A 428 -1.75 10.26 30.16
N ARG A 429 -2.09 11.23 29.30
CA ARG A 429 -1.13 11.88 28.40
C ARG A 429 -0.04 12.64 29.17
N ARG A 430 -0.39 13.38 30.23
CA ARG A 430 0.59 14.09 31.07
C ARG A 430 1.53 13.13 31.81
N VAL A 431 1.00 12.05 32.38
CA VAL A 431 1.81 11.00 33.04
C VAL A 431 2.76 10.35 32.04
N ALA A 432 2.27 9.96 30.87
CA ALA A 432 3.09 9.36 29.83
C ALA A 432 4.15 10.33 29.29
N LEU A 433 3.82 11.62 29.13
CA LEU A 433 4.77 12.66 28.73
C LEU A 433 5.86 12.86 29.76
N ALA A 434 5.53 12.91 31.06
CA ALA A 434 6.51 13.00 32.13
C ALA A 434 7.45 11.77 32.14
N ALA A 435 6.92 10.57 31.94
CA ALA A 435 7.70 9.35 31.84
C ALA A 435 8.68 9.39 30.64
N GLN A 436 8.22 9.77 29.45
CA GLN A 436 9.10 9.89 28.28
C GLN A 436 10.17 10.96 28.45
N ALA A 437 9.83 12.10 29.05
CA ALA A 437 10.78 13.17 29.31
C ALA A 437 11.92 12.71 30.23
N ARG A 438 11.61 11.91 31.27
CA ARG A 438 12.64 11.30 32.14
C ARG A 438 13.51 10.31 31.39
N ILE A 439 12.91 9.44 30.57
CA ILE A 439 13.64 8.48 29.73
C ILE A 439 14.60 9.20 28.77
N ALA A 440 14.19 10.34 28.21
CA ALA A 440 15.01 11.12 27.29
C ALA A 440 16.18 11.85 27.99
N SER A 441 16.02 12.22 29.26
CA SER A 441 16.91 13.19 29.93
C SER A 441 18.22 12.61 30.50
N HIS A 442 18.40 11.28 30.60
CA HIS A 442 19.59 10.59 31.16
C HIS A 442 20.18 11.14 32.48
N GLY A 443 19.49 12.03 33.19
CA GLY A 443 19.97 12.69 34.41
C GLY A 443 19.48 12.01 35.69
N PRO A 444 20.14 12.28 36.84
CA PRO A 444 19.65 11.81 38.14
C PRO A 444 18.22 12.34 38.39
N GLU A 445 17.38 11.52 39.03
CA GLU A 445 16.02 11.93 39.43
C GLU A 445 16.10 13.19 40.29
N GLN A 446 15.70 14.32 39.73
CA GLN A 446 15.53 15.55 40.49
C GLN A 446 14.19 15.49 41.22
N ALA A 447 14.18 15.88 42.50
CA ALA A 447 12.96 16.00 43.28
C ALA A 447 12.10 17.16 42.74
N GLY A 448 11.06 16.85 41.96
CA GLY A 448 10.11 17.81 41.41
C GLY A 448 9.45 17.36 40.10
N PRO A 449 8.38 18.02 39.65
CA PRO A 449 7.77 17.75 38.35
C PRO A 449 8.76 18.07 37.22
N THR A 450 8.87 17.15 36.25
CA THR A 450 9.74 17.32 35.08
C THR A 450 9.27 18.52 34.25
N VAL A 451 10.19 19.33 33.75
CA VAL A 451 9.86 20.44 32.84
C VAL A 451 9.90 19.93 31.40
N VAL A 452 8.84 20.17 30.63
CA VAL A 452 8.78 19.88 29.20
C VAL A 452 8.44 21.15 28.44
N GLU A 453 9.25 21.45 27.43
CA GLU A 453 9.08 22.61 26.56
C GLU A 453 8.58 22.18 25.18
N ALA A 454 7.66 22.97 24.62
CA ALA A 454 7.19 22.88 23.25
C ALA A 454 7.23 24.28 22.61
N ARG A 455 7.31 24.34 21.28
CA ARG A 455 7.31 25.59 20.52
C ARG A 455 6.10 25.71 19.61
N LEU A 456 5.53 26.90 19.54
CA LEU A 456 4.55 27.29 18.55
C LEU A 456 5.19 28.35 17.64
N LEU A 457 5.45 27.97 16.38
CA LEU A 457 5.97 28.85 15.35
C LEU A 457 4.81 29.26 14.44
N TRP A 458 4.33 30.49 14.60
CA TRP A 458 3.06 30.94 13.99
C TRP A 458 3.29 32.10 13.02
N GLN A 459 2.36 32.30 12.08
CA GLN A 459 2.35 33.40 11.11
C GLN A 459 1.06 34.22 11.22
N SER A 460 -0.05 33.61 11.66
CA SER A 460 -1.35 34.26 11.82
C SER A 460 -1.83 34.23 13.29
N PRO A 461 -2.43 35.32 13.81
CA PRO A 461 -2.99 35.36 15.16
C PRO A 461 -4.08 34.32 15.40
N GLU A 462 -4.85 33.97 14.36
CA GLU A 462 -5.91 32.95 14.41
C GLU A 462 -5.34 31.56 14.69
N VAL A 463 -4.30 31.16 13.96
CA VAL A 463 -3.60 29.89 14.21
C VAL A 463 -2.94 29.89 15.58
N ARG A 464 -2.34 31.02 15.99
CA ARG A 464 -1.72 31.16 17.31
C ARG A 464 -2.74 30.90 18.43
N GLY A 465 -3.88 31.60 18.41
CA GLY A 465 -4.93 31.46 19.41
C GLY A 465 -5.45 30.02 19.49
N GLU A 466 -5.84 29.47 18.35
CA GLU A 466 -6.40 28.11 18.28
C GLU A 466 -5.37 27.05 18.68
N ALA A 467 -4.10 27.19 18.28
CA ALA A 467 -3.05 26.25 18.66
C ALA A 467 -2.78 26.25 20.17
N VAL A 468 -2.81 27.41 20.84
CA VAL A 468 -2.67 27.51 22.30
C VAL A 468 -3.86 26.85 23.00
N GLU A 469 -5.09 27.13 22.56
CA GLU A 469 -6.30 26.53 23.13
C GLU A 469 -6.29 25.01 22.98
N GLN A 470 -6.01 24.51 21.78
CA GLN A 470 -5.99 23.07 21.54
C GLN A 470 -4.81 22.37 22.22
N PHE A 471 -3.69 23.06 22.50
CA PHE A 471 -2.61 22.53 23.34
C PHE A 471 -3.10 22.30 24.77
N ALA A 472 -3.73 23.31 25.37
CA ALA A 472 -4.31 23.22 26.71
C ALA A 472 -5.38 22.12 26.79
N LYS A 473 -6.27 22.03 25.79
CA LYS A 473 -7.31 21.00 25.70
C LYS A 473 -6.72 19.59 25.53
N ALA A 474 -5.68 19.44 24.70
CA ALA A 474 -5.01 18.16 24.47
C ALA A 474 -4.22 17.67 25.70
N LEU A 475 -3.98 18.50 26.71
CA LEU A 475 -3.32 18.09 27.95
C LEU A 475 -4.18 18.35 29.19
N GLY A 476 -5.43 18.80 29.03
CA GLY A 476 -6.36 19.11 30.12
C GLY A 476 -5.76 20.09 31.12
N LEU A 477 -5.22 21.20 30.61
CA LEU A 477 -4.57 22.25 31.39
C LEU A 477 -5.59 23.35 31.72
N ASP A 478 -5.58 23.84 32.96
CA ASP A 478 -6.47 24.90 33.42
C ASP A 478 -5.83 26.29 33.23
N GLY A 479 -6.65 27.27 32.84
CA GLY A 479 -6.22 28.65 32.63
C GLY A 479 -5.47 28.89 31.32
N ASP A 480 -4.93 30.10 31.16
CA ASP A 480 -4.30 30.61 29.94
C ASP A 480 -2.76 30.54 29.95
N GLY A 481 -2.19 29.74 30.84
CA GLY A 481 -0.74 29.60 30.99
C GLY A 481 -0.07 30.83 31.61
N GLY A 482 -0.82 31.64 32.34
CA GLY A 482 -0.33 32.84 33.03
C GLY A 482 -0.35 34.10 32.18
N ALA A 483 -0.92 34.05 30.97
CA ALA A 483 -1.01 35.20 30.06
C ALA A 483 -1.71 36.40 30.71
N SER A 484 -2.89 36.20 31.31
CA SER A 484 -3.63 37.25 32.01
C SER A 484 -2.88 37.78 33.23
N ALA A 485 -2.25 36.91 34.01
CA ALA A 485 -1.51 37.31 35.21
C ALA A 485 -0.27 38.15 34.87
N ALA A 486 0.41 37.81 33.77
CA ALA A 486 1.56 38.54 33.24
C ALA A 486 1.17 39.75 32.37
N HIS A 487 -0.12 40.02 32.18
CA HIS A 487 -0.66 41.08 31.30
C HIS A 487 -0.13 40.98 29.86
N ILE A 488 0.06 39.76 29.36
CA ILE A 488 0.52 39.50 27.99
C ILE A 488 -0.59 39.91 27.00
N THR A 489 -0.22 40.72 26.03
CA THR A 489 -1.07 41.24 24.95
C THR A 489 -0.68 40.64 23.59
N ASP A 490 -1.53 40.81 22.58
CA ASP A 490 -1.21 40.42 21.19
C ASP A 490 0.09 41.06 20.69
N ARG A 491 0.37 42.29 21.12
CA ARG A 491 1.59 43.01 20.79
C ARG A 491 2.84 42.30 21.31
N ASP A 492 2.78 41.72 22.50
CA ASP A 492 3.91 40.97 23.08
C ASP A 492 4.21 39.71 22.27
N PHE A 493 3.18 39.05 21.72
CA PHE A 493 3.37 37.93 20.79
C PHE A 493 3.99 38.39 19.47
N ASP A 494 3.53 39.51 18.91
CA ASP A 494 4.03 40.05 17.64
C ASP A 494 5.50 40.53 17.75
N GLU A 495 5.89 41.08 18.90
CA GLU A 495 7.25 41.57 19.18
C GLU A 495 8.20 40.46 19.70
N ALA A 496 7.70 39.23 19.92
CA ALA A 496 8.51 38.12 20.40
C ALA A 496 9.62 37.74 19.41
N THR A 497 10.83 37.53 19.91
CA THR A 497 12.02 37.19 19.11
C THR A 497 12.78 36.02 19.72
N PRO A 498 13.64 35.32 18.96
CA PRO A 498 14.49 34.27 19.52
C PRO A 498 15.28 34.74 20.75
N GLY A 499 15.13 34.00 21.85
CA GLY A 499 15.76 34.33 23.13
C GLY A 499 14.88 35.18 24.06
N ALA A 500 13.84 35.81 23.51
CA ALA A 500 12.78 36.51 24.25
C ALA A 500 11.38 36.13 23.73
N PRO A 501 10.98 34.83 23.77
CA PRO A 501 9.64 34.43 23.37
C PRO A 501 8.61 34.77 24.45
N VAL A 502 7.34 34.80 24.04
CA VAL A 502 6.25 34.66 25.01
C VAL A 502 6.21 33.21 25.49
N VAL A 503 6.33 33.01 26.80
CA VAL A 503 6.26 31.68 27.42
C VAL A 503 4.98 31.55 28.22
N LEU A 504 4.13 30.61 27.82
CA LEU A 504 2.96 30.18 28.57
C LEU A 504 3.34 28.97 29.42
N GLU A 505 3.11 29.04 30.74
CA GLU A 505 3.49 27.99 31.69
C GLU A 505 2.27 27.43 32.43
N TRP A 506 2.15 26.09 32.41
CA TRP A 506 1.17 25.37 33.22
C TRP A 506 1.88 24.43 34.18
N ARG A 507 1.43 24.40 35.43
CA ARG A 507 1.94 23.50 36.46
C ARG A 507 0.86 22.50 36.84
N THR A 508 1.19 21.22 36.70
CA THR A 508 0.33 20.10 37.10
C THR A 508 1.07 19.25 38.13
N ALA A 509 0.38 18.32 38.78
CA ALA A 509 1.02 17.39 39.71
C ALA A 509 2.07 16.51 39.02
N GLU A 510 1.87 16.22 37.74
CA GLU A 510 2.73 15.31 36.98
C GLU A 510 3.94 16.01 36.33
N ILE A 511 3.73 17.24 35.84
CA ILE A 511 4.65 17.91 34.92
C ILE A 511 4.49 19.44 34.93
N THR A 512 5.58 20.16 34.64
CA THR A 512 5.55 21.58 34.29
C THR A 512 5.70 21.73 32.78
N LEU A 513 4.72 22.34 32.13
CA LEU A 513 4.67 22.50 30.67
C LEU A 513 4.91 23.95 30.31
N ARG A 514 5.80 24.17 29.35
CA ARG A 514 6.07 25.49 28.78
C ARG A 514 5.83 25.48 27.28
N LEU A 515 4.97 26.38 26.82
CA LEU A 515 4.78 26.63 25.40
C LEU A 515 5.44 27.96 25.05
N ARG A 516 6.51 27.91 24.25
CA ARG A 516 7.23 29.07 23.73
C ARG A 516 6.59 29.48 22.42
N CYS A 517 5.99 30.67 22.37
CA CYS A 517 5.29 31.18 21.20
C CYS A 517 6.18 32.21 20.49
N LEU A 518 6.44 31.97 19.20
CA LEU A 518 7.28 32.83 18.37
C LEU A 518 6.64 33.06 17.00
N PRO A 519 6.55 34.32 16.53
CA PRO A 519 6.21 34.59 15.15
C PRO A 519 7.34 34.08 14.24
N LEU A 520 6.99 33.39 13.16
CA LEU A 520 7.92 32.90 12.16
C LEU A 520 8.35 34.05 11.24
N ALA A 521 9.19 34.93 11.76
CA ALA A 521 9.67 36.14 11.10
C ALA A 521 10.78 35.89 10.06
N ASP A 522 11.25 36.96 9.42
CA ASP A 522 12.42 36.98 8.51
C ASP A 522 12.30 36.04 7.30
N GLY A 523 11.07 35.77 6.86
CA GLY A 523 10.79 34.92 5.70
C GLY A 523 11.14 33.44 5.89
N LEU A 524 11.31 32.98 7.14
CA LEU A 524 11.58 31.56 7.44
C LEU A 524 10.43 30.63 7.03
N GLY A 525 9.20 31.15 6.97
CA GLY A 525 8.01 30.46 6.46
C GLY A 525 7.77 30.62 4.95
N ASP A 526 8.50 31.51 4.28
CA ASP A 526 8.24 31.90 2.89
C ASP A 526 8.80 30.90 1.88
N ARG A 527 8.37 31.05 0.61
CA ARG A 527 8.90 30.28 -0.52
C ARG A 527 10.44 30.27 -0.55
N LEU A 528 11.02 29.14 -0.93
CA LEU A 528 12.45 29.06 -1.20
C LEU A 528 12.80 29.92 -2.43
N VAL A 529 13.94 30.61 -2.37
CA VAL A 529 14.46 31.46 -3.46
C VAL A 529 15.79 30.88 -3.94
N PRO A 530 15.78 30.01 -4.98
CA PRO A 530 17.01 29.49 -5.57
C PRO A 530 17.87 30.61 -6.18
N ASP A 531 19.18 30.59 -5.90
CA ASP A 531 20.12 31.56 -6.46
C ASP A 531 20.27 31.33 -7.98
N PRO A 532 19.94 32.34 -8.83
CA PRO A 532 20.09 32.21 -10.28
C PRO A 532 21.55 32.08 -10.74
N ALA A 533 22.54 32.43 -9.92
CA ALA A 533 23.96 32.29 -10.23
C ALA A 533 24.46 30.84 -10.13
N VAL A 534 23.76 29.97 -9.38
CA VAL A 534 24.12 28.55 -9.25
C VAL A 534 23.73 27.80 -10.52
N LYS A 535 24.72 27.22 -11.21
CA LYS A 535 24.48 26.41 -12.41
C LYS A 535 23.68 25.15 -12.05
N GLY A 536 22.56 24.96 -12.74
CA GLY A 536 21.69 23.78 -12.59
C GLY A 536 20.57 23.99 -11.57
N ARG A 537 19.32 23.77 -12.01
CA ARG A 537 18.12 23.99 -11.19
C ARG A 537 18.08 23.15 -9.91
N GLY A 538 18.60 21.92 -9.98
CA GLY A 538 18.67 21.02 -8.82
C GLY A 538 19.64 21.53 -7.76
N ALA A 539 20.85 21.94 -8.16
CA ALA A 539 21.86 22.50 -7.27
C ALA A 539 21.40 23.82 -6.63
N ALA A 540 20.78 24.72 -7.41
CA ALA A 540 20.23 25.97 -6.90
C ALA A 540 19.13 25.73 -5.84
N LEU A 541 18.26 24.74 -6.06
CA LEU A 541 17.24 24.38 -5.08
C LEU A 541 17.84 23.73 -3.83
N ALA A 542 18.82 22.84 -3.98
CA ALA A 542 19.53 22.21 -2.86
C ALA A 542 20.24 23.26 -1.99
N ALA A 543 20.87 24.26 -2.61
CA ALA A 543 21.46 25.41 -1.92
C ALA A 543 20.40 26.20 -1.13
N ALA A 544 19.26 26.54 -1.75
CA ALA A 544 18.18 27.26 -1.06
C ALA A 544 17.60 26.46 0.13
N VAL A 545 17.48 25.13 0.00
CA VAL A 545 17.08 24.25 1.12
C VAL A 545 18.14 24.29 2.23
N ALA A 546 19.42 24.21 1.89
CA ALA A 546 20.52 24.24 2.85
C ALA A 546 20.62 25.59 3.58
N ASP A 547 20.39 26.71 2.87
CA ASP A 547 20.39 28.06 3.43
C ASP A 547 19.25 28.23 4.43
N ARG A 548 18.02 27.86 4.03
CA ARG A 548 16.85 27.90 4.92
C ARG A 548 17.04 27.01 6.15
N ARG A 549 17.59 25.81 5.97
CA ARG A 549 17.93 24.88 7.07
C ARG A 549 18.90 25.53 8.07
N ARG A 550 20.00 26.15 7.60
CA ARG A 550 20.99 26.81 8.47
C ARG A 550 20.40 28.01 9.20
N ALA A 551 19.64 28.85 8.49
CA ALA A 551 18.97 30.02 9.07
C ALA A 551 18.01 29.60 10.20
N LEU A 552 17.14 28.63 9.93
CA LEU A 552 16.18 28.16 10.93
C LEU A 552 16.85 27.47 12.12
N ARG A 553 17.89 26.67 11.89
CA ARG A 553 18.69 26.06 12.98
C ARG A 553 19.30 27.14 13.88
N ALA A 554 19.90 28.18 13.30
CA ALA A 554 20.51 29.26 14.07
C ALA A 554 19.47 30.04 14.87
N TRP A 555 18.35 30.36 14.24
CA TRP A 555 17.21 31.05 14.85
C TRP A 555 16.64 30.27 16.05
N LEU A 556 16.43 28.95 15.90
CA LEU A 556 15.93 28.10 17.00
C LEU A 556 16.95 27.92 18.13
N ARG A 557 18.24 27.85 17.82
CA ARG A 557 19.30 27.79 18.86
C ARG A 557 19.42 29.09 19.64
N ALA A 558 19.21 30.23 18.99
CA ALA A 558 19.14 31.52 19.68
C ALA A 558 17.94 31.57 20.66
N ASP A 559 16.86 30.85 20.36
CA ASP A 559 15.74 30.61 21.28
C ASP A 559 15.99 29.50 22.33
N GLY A 560 17.20 28.94 22.40
CA GLY A 560 17.55 27.93 23.40
C GLY A 560 17.14 26.50 23.05
N ALA A 561 16.80 26.19 21.81
CA ALA A 561 16.63 24.81 21.37
C ALA A 561 17.97 24.04 21.47
N ASP A 562 17.93 22.86 22.09
CA ASP A 562 19.11 22.01 22.31
C ASP A 562 18.95 20.63 21.64
N PRO A 563 19.81 20.26 20.68
CA PRO A 563 19.81 18.92 20.08
C PRO A 563 19.94 17.76 21.06
N SER A 564 20.48 17.98 22.26
CA SER A 564 20.58 16.95 23.30
C SER A 564 19.23 16.62 23.95
N ARG A 565 18.26 17.54 23.85
CA ARG A 565 16.93 17.48 24.45
C ARG A 565 15.86 17.58 23.34
N PRO A 566 15.40 16.44 22.81
CA PRO A 566 14.36 16.44 21.80
C PRO A 566 13.08 17.09 22.30
N GLU A 567 12.59 18.08 21.55
CA GLU A 567 11.38 18.83 21.86
C GLU A 567 10.44 18.86 20.65
N LEU A 568 9.23 19.38 20.84
CA LEU A 568 8.19 19.43 19.80
C LEU A 568 7.98 20.88 19.34
N ALA A 569 7.83 21.08 18.04
CA ALA A 569 7.40 22.33 17.42
C ALA A 569 6.15 22.12 16.56
N LEU A 570 5.12 22.93 16.81
CA LEU A 570 4.01 23.11 15.88
C LEU A 570 4.30 24.32 14.99
N VAL A 571 4.34 24.11 13.69
CA VAL A 571 4.76 25.12 12.71
C VAL A 571 3.62 25.45 11.76
N GLU A 572 3.24 26.71 11.70
CA GLU A 572 2.34 27.22 10.69
C GLU A 572 3.06 27.37 9.35
N VAL A 573 2.47 26.83 8.28
CA VAL A 573 2.96 26.98 6.90
C VAL A 573 1.82 27.24 5.94
N ALA A 574 2.03 28.07 4.92
CA ALA A 574 1.02 28.28 3.89
C ALA A 574 0.70 26.98 3.14
N HIS A 575 -0.51 26.89 2.59
CA HIS A 575 -0.92 25.72 1.81
C HIS A 575 -0.02 25.55 0.58
N ARG A 576 0.40 24.32 0.25
CA ARG A 576 1.33 24.03 -0.86
C ARG A 576 0.98 24.68 -2.20
N SER A 577 -0.31 24.96 -2.44
CA SER A 577 -0.76 25.60 -3.69
C SER A 577 -0.33 27.06 -3.80
N THR A 578 0.09 27.71 -2.72
CA THR A 578 0.59 29.09 -2.73
C THR A 578 2.02 29.16 -3.27
N PHE A 579 2.81 28.08 -3.11
CA PHE A 579 4.19 28.03 -3.60
C PHE A 579 4.22 27.70 -5.09
N ARG A 580 4.67 28.67 -5.89
CA ARG A 580 4.84 28.53 -7.34
C ARG A 580 6.28 28.88 -7.72
N PRO A 581 7.02 27.94 -8.36
CA PRO A 581 6.66 26.53 -8.66
C PRO A 581 6.57 25.67 -7.38
N ALA A 582 5.84 24.54 -7.42
CA ALA A 582 5.66 23.67 -6.24
C ALA A 582 6.99 23.17 -5.61
N SER A 583 8.07 23.16 -6.38
CA SER A 583 9.42 22.83 -5.90
C SER A 583 10.01 23.83 -4.91
N THR A 584 9.40 25.02 -4.72
CA THR A 584 9.86 26.04 -3.76
C THR A 584 9.12 26.00 -2.42
N ASP A 585 8.34 24.95 -2.16
CA ASP A 585 7.72 24.70 -0.86
C ASP A 585 8.80 24.55 0.24
N PRO A 586 8.79 25.41 1.28
CA PRO A 586 9.81 25.40 2.33
C PRO A 586 9.59 24.31 3.38
N LYS A 587 8.46 23.60 3.38
CA LYS A 587 8.08 22.65 4.45
C LYS A 587 9.18 21.63 4.75
N PHE A 588 9.83 21.11 3.72
CA PHE A 588 10.94 20.16 3.89
C PHE A 588 12.18 20.81 4.52
N ALA A 589 12.58 21.99 4.05
CA ALA A 589 13.72 22.73 4.60
C ALA A 589 13.48 23.14 6.07
N ILE A 590 12.24 23.52 6.41
CA ILE A 590 11.82 23.82 7.78
C ILE A 590 11.97 22.59 8.67
N ARG A 591 11.48 21.42 8.21
CA ARG A 591 11.62 20.17 8.97
C ARG A 591 13.09 19.81 9.22
N LEU A 592 13.97 19.98 8.23
CA LEU A 592 15.41 19.75 8.39
C LEU A 592 16.05 20.73 9.40
N GLY A 593 15.75 22.03 9.29
CA GLY A 593 16.29 23.06 10.18
C GLY A 593 15.85 22.85 11.64
N CYS A 594 14.59 22.51 11.85
CA CYS A 594 14.07 22.11 13.16
C CYS A 594 14.78 20.87 13.70
N ALA A 595 14.95 19.82 12.89
CA ALA A 595 15.60 18.58 13.32
C ALA A 595 17.07 18.80 13.72
N ASP A 596 17.80 19.67 13.01
CA ASP A 596 19.16 20.07 13.37
C ASP A 596 19.25 20.83 14.70
N ALA A 597 18.17 21.51 15.10
CA ALA A 597 18.02 22.17 16.38
C ALA A 597 17.50 21.25 17.50
N GLY A 598 17.16 19.99 17.19
CA GLY A 598 16.59 19.03 18.16
C GLY A 598 15.06 19.00 18.20
N LEU A 599 14.37 19.63 17.24
CA LEU A 599 12.92 19.77 17.26
C LEU A 599 12.22 18.84 16.26
N LEU A 600 11.27 18.07 16.76
CA LEU A 600 10.30 17.34 15.96
C LEU A 600 9.21 18.29 15.48
N THR A 601 8.75 18.15 14.23
CA THR A 601 7.82 19.11 13.62
C THR A 601 6.47 18.52 13.24
N GLN A 602 5.42 19.22 13.67
CA GLN A 602 4.09 19.15 13.11
C GLN A 602 3.75 20.41 12.36
N PHE A 603 2.90 20.29 11.33
CA PHE A 603 2.53 21.41 10.47
C PHE A 603 1.04 21.65 10.50
N VAL A 604 0.65 22.90 10.72
CA VAL A 604 -0.72 23.38 10.51
C VAL A 604 -0.70 24.31 9.31
N VAL A 605 -1.71 24.17 8.46
CA VAL A 605 -1.82 24.99 7.24
C VAL A 605 -2.52 26.29 7.58
N THR A 606 -1.96 27.42 7.13
CA THR A 606 -2.59 28.74 7.27
C THR A 606 -4.03 28.72 6.74
N PRO A 607 -5.02 29.21 7.52
CA PRO A 607 -6.40 29.33 7.07
C PRO A 607 -6.52 30.17 5.81
N SER A 608 -7.38 29.75 4.88
CA SER A 608 -7.66 30.48 3.65
C SER A 608 -9.15 30.41 3.33
N THR A 609 -9.66 31.49 2.74
CA THR A 609 -11.02 31.57 2.16
C THR A 609 -11.02 31.34 0.64
N ASP A 610 -9.86 31.01 0.06
CA ASP A 610 -9.77 30.63 -1.35
C ASP A 610 -10.62 29.37 -1.60
N ARG A 611 -11.47 29.39 -2.63
CA ARG A 611 -12.30 28.24 -3.04
C ARG A 611 -11.50 26.97 -3.31
N GLN A 612 -10.18 27.07 -3.53
CA GLN A 612 -9.29 25.93 -3.74
C GLN A 612 -8.68 25.38 -2.44
N ILE A 613 -8.85 26.07 -1.31
CA ILE A 613 -8.27 25.76 0.00
C ILE A 613 -9.39 25.94 1.04
N ASP A 614 -10.25 24.94 1.18
CA ASP A 614 -11.34 24.95 2.17
C ASP A 614 -10.82 24.40 3.51
N ASN A 615 -10.22 25.27 4.32
CA ASN A 615 -9.61 24.86 5.58
C ASN A 615 -9.96 25.64 6.84
N ALA A 616 -10.62 26.79 6.70
CA ALA A 616 -10.94 27.66 7.84
C ALA A 616 -11.84 26.96 8.88
N ASP A 617 -12.88 26.24 8.43
CA ASP A 617 -13.91 25.65 9.31
C ASP A 617 -13.46 24.40 10.09
N SER A 618 -12.19 24.01 9.97
CA SER A 618 -11.63 22.81 10.64
C SER A 618 -10.27 23.07 11.28
N LEU A 619 -9.97 24.33 11.57
CA LEU A 619 -8.72 24.74 12.19
C LEU A 619 -8.57 24.11 13.58
N ASP A 620 -9.62 24.12 14.40
CA ASP A 620 -9.69 23.53 15.75
C ASP A 620 -9.33 22.03 15.72
N HIS A 621 -9.95 21.28 14.81
CA HIS A 621 -9.76 19.86 14.70
C HIS A 621 -8.35 19.53 14.18
N ARG A 622 -7.80 20.35 13.28
CA ARG A 622 -6.44 20.18 12.73
C ARG A 622 -5.35 20.48 13.75
N THR A 623 -5.44 21.59 14.48
CA THR A 623 -4.47 21.96 15.52
C THR A 623 -4.49 20.94 16.65
N HIS A 624 -5.67 20.53 17.13
CA HIS A 624 -5.80 19.47 18.13
C HIS A 624 -5.18 18.14 17.67
N SER A 625 -5.48 17.71 16.44
CA SER A 625 -4.90 16.49 15.88
C SER A 625 -3.39 16.59 15.70
N SER A 626 -2.87 17.77 15.32
CA SER A 626 -1.44 18.02 15.18
C SER A 626 -0.73 17.91 16.53
N TRP A 627 -1.32 18.42 17.62
CA TRP A 627 -0.76 18.23 18.96
C TRP A 627 -0.75 16.76 19.39
N LEU A 628 -1.83 16.01 19.16
CA LEU A 628 -1.89 14.59 19.48
C LEU A 628 -0.87 13.76 18.67
N ASP A 629 -0.64 14.13 17.41
CA ASP A 629 0.41 13.52 16.59
C ASP A 629 1.82 13.94 17.04
N GLY A 630 2.00 15.20 17.45
CA GLY A 630 3.28 15.66 18.02
C GLY A 630 3.64 14.93 19.32
N LEU A 631 2.66 14.73 20.22
CA LEU A 631 2.84 13.95 21.44
C LEU A 631 3.25 12.50 21.13
N ARG A 632 2.73 11.90 20.04
CA ARG A 632 3.20 10.58 19.56
C ARG A 632 4.69 10.54 19.31
N GLN A 633 5.20 11.60 18.68
CA GLN A 633 6.58 11.67 18.22
C GLN A 633 7.53 11.85 19.40
N LEU A 634 7.03 12.45 20.49
CA LEU A 634 7.65 12.44 21.80
C LEU A 634 7.62 11.05 22.49
N GLY A 635 7.00 10.04 21.87
CA GLY A 635 6.85 8.69 22.43
C GLY A 635 5.65 8.55 23.38
N VAL A 636 4.81 9.58 23.51
CA VAL A 636 3.67 9.59 24.44
C VAL A 636 2.56 8.68 23.91
N ARG A 637 2.54 7.43 24.39
CA ARG A 637 1.55 6.43 24.02
C ARG A 637 1.13 5.57 25.20
N VAL A 638 -0.13 5.11 25.15
CA VAL A 638 -0.68 4.18 26.12
C VAL A 638 -0.67 2.77 25.52
N LEU A 639 0.14 1.89 26.11
CA LEU A 639 0.22 0.49 25.72
C LEU A 639 -1.05 -0.27 26.15
N PRO A 640 -1.70 -1.02 25.24
CA PRO A 640 -2.75 -1.97 25.61
C PRO A 640 -2.25 -3.01 26.62
N GLN A 641 -2.94 -3.14 27.75
CA GLN A 641 -2.68 -4.18 28.73
C GLN A 641 -3.41 -5.46 28.33
N HIS A 642 -2.65 -6.54 28.13
CA HIS A 642 -3.23 -7.82 27.73
C HIS A 642 -4.00 -8.48 28.87
N THR A 643 -4.97 -9.33 28.52
CA THR A 643 -5.85 -10.01 29.50
C THR A 643 -5.45 -11.47 29.74
N LEU A 644 -4.18 -11.81 29.51
CA LEU A 644 -3.72 -13.19 29.31
C LEU A 644 -3.09 -13.82 30.57
N GLY A 645 -2.86 -13.03 31.63
CA GLY A 645 -2.18 -13.51 32.83
C GLY A 645 -0.86 -14.22 32.50
N ASP A 646 -0.62 -15.36 33.16
CA ASP A 646 0.61 -16.15 33.07
C ASP A 646 0.80 -16.90 31.74
N ASP A 647 -0.11 -16.76 30.78
CA ASP A 647 0.01 -17.40 29.46
C ASP A 647 0.92 -16.63 28.49
N LEU A 648 1.41 -15.46 28.92
CA LEU A 648 2.53 -14.77 28.30
C LEU A 648 3.61 -14.53 29.36
N PRO A 649 4.89 -14.41 28.96
CA PRO A 649 5.94 -14.03 29.88
C PRO A 649 5.66 -12.68 30.54
N ASP A 650 6.01 -12.57 31.82
CA ASP A 650 6.01 -11.28 32.52
C ASP A 650 6.90 -10.27 31.82
N ALA A 651 6.48 -9.01 31.84
CA ALA A 651 7.19 -7.89 31.22
C ALA A 651 7.51 -8.07 29.72
N LEU A 652 6.73 -8.89 29.00
CA LEU A 652 6.88 -9.08 27.55
C LEU A 652 6.96 -7.75 26.81
N GLN A 653 8.06 -7.56 26.08
CA GLN A 653 8.31 -6.40 25.26
C GLN A 653 7.90 -6.65 23.82
N TYR A 654 7.62 -5.58 23.07
CA TYR A 654 7.17 -5.69 21.69
C TYR A 654 8.10 -4.93 20.76
N ALA A 655 8.84 -5.67 19.93
CA ALA A 655 9.68 -5.13 18.88
C ALA A 655 8.98 -5.20 17.53
N ALA A 656 9.15 -4.21 16.67
CA ALA A 656 8.61 -4.21 15.32
C ALA A 656 9.65 -3.77 14.30
N VAL A 657 9.70 -4.44 13.16
CA VAL A 657 10.56 -4.07 12.03
C VAL A 657 9.72 -3.60 10.85
N TRP A 658 10.14 -2.50 10.22
CA TRP A 658 9.48 -1.91 9.07
C TRP A 658 10.49 -1.50 8.00
N MET A 659 10.14 -1.72 6.73
CA MET A 659 10.91 -1.27 5.58
C MET A 659 10.36 0.05 5.08
N VAL A 660 11.11 1.13 5.29
CA VAL A 660 10.78 2.46 4.79
C VAL A 660 11.18 2.56 3.32
N LYS A 661 10.23 2.88 2.44
CA LYS A 661 10.44 3.01 0.99
C LYS A 661 10.65 4.47 0.59
N ARG A 662 11.83 4.81 0.05
CA ARG A 662 12.00 6.07 -0.69
C ARG A 662 11.40 5.93 -2.09
N ARG A 663 10.54 6.88 -2.48
CA ARG A 663 9.88 6.83 -3.80
C ARG A 663 10.85 7.16 -4.93
N LYS A 664 10.59 6.56 -6.10
CA LYS A 664 11.40 6.64 -7.33
C LYS A 664 11.35 8.01 -8.00
N ASP A 665 10.32 8.81 -7.72
CA ASP A 665 10.13 10.19 -8.17
C ASP A 665 10.83 11.22 -7.27
N GLY A 666 11.47 10.77 -6.19
CA GLY A 666 12.31 11.61 -5.34
C GLY A 666 13.59 12.09 -6.06
N PRO A 667 14.29 13.09 -5.51
CA PRO A 667 15.41 13.76 -6.19
C PRO A 667 16.56 12.83 -6.59
N THR A 668 16.81 11.79 -5.79
CA THR A 668 17.84 10.77 -6.08
C THR A 668 17.46 9.80 -7.20
N ARG A 669 16.19 9.81 -7.65
CA ARG A 669 15.60 8.91 -8.68
C ARG A 669 15.84 7.41 -8.45
N LEU A 670 16.35 7.02 -7.27
CA LEU A 670 16.66 5.66 -6.85
C LEU A 670 15.84 5.31 -5.60
N PRO A 671 14.97 4.28 -5.66
CA PRO A 671 14.28 3.79 -4.47
C PRO A 671 15.30 3.12 -3.53
N LYS A 672 15.69 3.81 -2.45
CA LYS A 672 16.39 3.20 -1.32
C LYS A 672 15.36 2.72 -0.31
N HIS A 673 15.51 1.48 0.15
CA HIS A 673 14.73 0.96 1.27
C HIS A 673 15.60 0.99 2.52
N LEU A 674 15.08 1.53 3.62
CA LEU A 674 15.78 1.62 4.89
C LEU A 674 15.01 0.79 5.92
N PRO A 675 15.61 -0.26 6.51
CA PRO A 675 14.98 -0.96 7.63
C PRO A 675 15.00 -0.06 8.87
N VAL A 676 13.89 -0.06 9.60
CA VAL A 676 13.76 0.60 10.91
C VAL A 676 13.19 -0.39 11.92
N ALA A 677 13.54 -0.22 13.19
CA ALA A 677 12.98 -1.01 14.28
C ALA A 677 12.53 -0.13 15.44
N VAL A 678 11.37 -0.46 16.02
CA VAL A 678 10.78 0.19 17.19
C VAL A 678 10.57 -0.85 18.28
N LEU A 679 10.93 -0.52 19.52
CA LEU A 679 10.73 -1.34 20.70
C LEU A 679 9.79 -0.60 21.66
N VAL A 680 8.77 -1.30 22.14
CA VAL A 680 7.83 -0.82 23.15
C VAL A 680 7.94 -1.72 24.37
N THR A 681 8.41 -1.16 25.48
CA THR A 681 8.68 -1.89 26.72
C THR A 681 7.70 -1.43 27.80
N PRO A 682 6.86 -2.30 28.37
CA PRO A 682 5.99 -1.95 29.49
C PRO A 682 6.78 -1.40 30.68
N LEU A 683 6.27 -0.37 31.36
CA LEU A 683 6.87 0.17 32.58
C LEU A 683 6.08 -0.29 33.82
N PRO A 684 6.74 -0.62 34.94
CA PRO A 684 6.05 -1.07 36.16
C PRO A 684 5.15 -0.01 36.81
N ALA A 685 5.46 1.27 36.59
CA ALA A 685 4.86 2.39 37.30
C ALA A 685 3.66 2.97 36.55
N GLY A 686 2.49 2.32 36.60
CA GLY A 686 1.21 2.90 36.18
C GLY A 686 0.57 2.26 34.94
N ASP A 687 -0.74 2.45 34.80
CA ASP A 687 -1.55 1.72 33.82
C ASP A 687 -1.20 2.09 32.37
N GLY A 688 -0.81 1.09 31.59
CA GLY A 688 -0.48 1.22 30.18
C GLY A 688 0.74 2.09 29.88
N LEU A 689 1.58 2.43 30.86
CA LEU A 689 2.83 3.15 30.59
C LEU A 689 3.85 2.25 29.91
N ALA A 690 4.56 2.80 28.93
CA ALA A 690 5.60 2.10 28.21
C ALA A 690 6.73 3.05 27.78
N ALA A 691 7.95 2.54 27.73
CA ALA A 691 9.07 3.20 27.07
C ALA A 691 9.01 2.89 25.57
N VAL A 692 9.02 3.93 24.73
CA VAL A 692 9.08 3.79 23.28
C VAL A 692 10.48 4.14 22.81
N ARG A 693 11.16 3.19 22.16
CA ARG A 693 12.53 3.34 21.68
C ARG A 693 12.61 2.97 20.20
N GLY A 694 13.58 3.55 19.49
CA GLY A 694 13.93 3.15 18.13
C GLY A 694 15.37 2.68 18.07
N TRP A 695 15.67 1.80 17.11
CA TRP A 695 17.02 1.28 16.90
C TRP A 695 17.87 2.30 16.13
N ASP A 696 18.93 2.80 16.76
CA ASP A 696 19.97 3.56 16.06
C ASP A 696 21.04 2.59 15.55
N ASP A 697 21.01 2.32 14.26
CA ASP A 697 21.94 1.38 13.63
C ASP A 697 23.39 1.87 13.62
N THR A 698 23.62 3.19 13.73
CA THR A 698 24.97 3.78 13.76
C THR A 698 25.59 3.59 15.15
N ALA A 699 24.80 3.82 16.19
CA ALA A 699 25.23 3.66 17.57
C ALA A 699 25.15 2.21 18.06
N GLY A 700 24.36 1.36 17.40
CA GLY A 700 24.13 -0.02 17.81
C GLY A 700 23.33 -0.15 19.10
N GLU A 701 22.43 0.80 19.38
CA GLU A 701 21.66 0.86 20.61
C GLU A 701 20.19 1.27 20.40
N TRP A 702 19.37 0.98 21.40
CA TRP A 702 17.99 1.46 21.46
C TRP A 702 17.95 2.87 22.05
N VAL A 703 17.64 3.88 21.24
CA VAL A 703 17.54 5.28 21.69
C VAL A 703 16.07 5.68 21.92
N PRO A 704 15.76 6.69 22.75
CA PRO A 704 14.40 7.21 22.89
C PRO A 704 13.78 7.54 21.52
N TYR A 705 12.50 7.21 21.34
CA TYR A 705 11.79 7.41 20.06
C TYR A 705 11.98 8.81 19.43
N PRO A 706 12.00 9.91 20.20
CA PRO A 706 12.22 11.25 19.64
C PRO A 706 13.62 11.40 19.01
N ARG A 707 14.66 10.88 19.68
CA ARG A 707 16.03 10.90 19.14
C ARG A 707 16.13 10.04 17.89
N PHE A 708 15.48 8.89 17.90
CA PHE A 708 15.40 8.01 16.74
C PHE A 708 14.80 8.73 15.53
N LEU A 709 13.63 9.38 15.69
CA LEU A 709 13.00 10.14 14.61
C LEU A 709 13.88 11.29 14.09
N LEU A 710 14.56 12.02 14.96
CA LEU A 710 15.52 13.06 14.58
C LEU A 710 16.72 12.49 13.80
N GLY A 711 17.21 11.31 14.19
CA GLY A 711 18.25 10.57 13.48
C GLY A 711 17.82 10.17 12.07
N LEU A 712 16.57 9.71 11.90
CA LEU A 712 16.01 9.37 10.60
C LEU A 712 15.97 10.55 9.62
N VAL A 713 15.70 11.77 10.12
CA VAL A 713 15.71 12.99 9.30
C VAL A 713 17.10 13.27 8.72
N LYS A 714 18.15 13.06 9.52
CA LYS A 714 19.53 13.21 9.05
C LYS A 714 19.88 12.16 7.99
N GLN A 715 19.42 10.93 8.18
CA GLN A 715 19.59 9.88 7.17
C GLN A 715 18.78 10.14 5.89
N ALA A 716 17.68 10.90 5.97
CA ALA A 716 16.83 11.32 4.85
C ALA A 716 17.48 12.34 3.90
N GLU A 717 18.62 12.91 4.30
CA GLU A 717 19.32 13.92 3.51
C GLU A 717 19.66 13.39 2.12
N ILE A 718 19.39 14.22 1.12
CA ILE A 718 19.70 13.94 -0.28
C ILE A 718 21.08 14.52 -0.55
N ASP A 719 21.97 13.70 -1.08
CA ASP A 719 23.27 14.14 -1.57
C ASP A 719 23.10 15.26 -2.61
N PRO A 720 23.76 16.44 -2.45
CA PRO A 720 23.76 17.51 -3.44
C PRO A 720 24.12 17.03 -4.86
N GLU A 721 25.02 16.05 -4.99
CA GLU A 721 25.39 15.46 -6.28
C GLU A 721 24.21 14.69 -6.91
N ALA A 722 23.30 14.13 -6.10
CA ALA A 722 22.10 13.47 -6.61
C ALA A 722 21.09 14.42 -7.27
N PHE A 723 21.24 15.74 -7.10
CA PHE A 723 20.48 16.76 -7.80
C PHE A 723 21.08 17.17 -9.16
N THR A 724 22.31 16.73 -9.47
CA THR A 724 22.94 17.05 -10.75
C THR A 724 22.31 16.21 -11.87
N GLU A 725 21.67 16.89 -12.82
CA GLU A 725 21.43 16.27 -14.13
C GLU A 725 22.77 16.23 -14.88
N PRO A 726 23.13 15.11 -15.54
CA PRO A 726 24.34 15.11 -16.36
C PRO A 726 24.23 16.22 -17.42
N GLU A 727 25.26 17.07 -17.50
CA GLU A 727 25.37 18.10 -18.55
C GLU A 727 25.28 17.42 -19.92
N ALA A 728 24.24 17.74 -20.69
CA ALA A 728 24.16 17.34 -22.09
C ALA A 728 24.83 18.43 -22.95
N PRO A 729 25.72 18.07 -23.89
CA PRO A 729 26.18 19.00 -24.91
C PRO A 729 25.08 19.18 -25.97
N GLY A 730 24.70 20.43 -26.24
CA GLY A 730 23.94 20.85 -27.43
C GLY A 730 22.41 20.93 -27.26
N GLU A 731 21.85 22.05 -27.73
CA GLU A 731 20.40 22.29 -27.84
C GLU A 731 19.74 21.26 -28.78
N ASP A 732 18.54 20.79 -28.39
CA ASP A 732 17.53 20.01 -29.14
C ASP A 732 17.20 18.57 -28.72
N ALA A 733 17.83 18.02 -27.67
CA ALA A 733 17.32 16.79 -27.06
C ALA A 733 17.50 16.80 -25.54
N ARG A 734 16.45 17.13 -24.78
CA ARG A 734 16.45 16.92 -23.32
C ARG A 734 16.51 15.41 -23.04
N PRO A 735 17.60 14.85 -22.48
CA PRO A 735 17.65 13.42 -22.21
C PRO A 735 16.63 13.06 -21.13
N SER A 736 15.93 11.94 -21.34
CA SER A 736 15.14 11.33 -20.29
C SER A 736 16.05 10.96 -19.11
N PRO A 737 15.58 11.04 -17.84
CA PRO A 737 16.38 10.61 -16.69
C PRO A 737 16.93 9.19 -16.91
N PRO A 738 18.18 8.90 -16.51
CA PRO A 738 18.76 7.57 -16.69
C PRO A 738 17.84 6.53 -16.02
N ARG A 739 17.32 5.60 -16.82
CA ARG A 739 16.41 4.54 -16.35
C ARG A 739 17.24 3.44 -15.70
N VAL A 740 16.94 3.14 -14.43
CA VAL A 740 17.54 2.00 -13.71
C VAL A 740 17.23 0.72 -14.46
N THR A 741 18.27 0.03 -14.93
CA THR A 741 18.11 -1.30 -15.54
C THR A 741 17.70 -2.32 -14.48
N GLY A 742 17.00 -3.37 -14.85
CA GLY A 742 16.61 -4.46 -13.98
C GLY A 742 17.80 -5.26 -13.47
N LYS A 743 18.92 -5.33 -14.20
CA LYS A 743 20.20 -5.84 -13.67
C LYS A 743 20.71 -4.96 -12.52
N GLN A 744 20.74 -3.64 -12.70
CA GLN A 744 21.09 -2.70 -11.63
C GLN A 744 20.12 -2.80 -10.46
N TRP A 745 18.81 -2.91 -10.71
CA TRP A 745 17.80 -3.09 -9.67
C TRP A 745 18.01 -4.40 -8.90
N ARG A 746 18.31 -5.52 -9.57
CA ARG A 746 18.58 -6.82 -8.94
C ARG A 746 19.86 -6.79 -8.11
N SER A 747 20.94 -6.20 -8.64
CA SER A 747 22.19 -6.01 -7.89
C SER A 747 21.97 -5.14 -6.65
N ASN A 748 21.24 -4.04 -6.81
CA ASN A 748 20.87 -3.15 -5.71
C ASN A 748 19.98 -3.88 -4.69
N LEU A 749 18.98 -4.65 -5.13
CA LEU A 749 18.14 -5.44 -4.22
C LEU A 749 18.95 -6.49 -3.45
N THR A 750 19.90 -7.16 -4.11
CA THR A 750 20.80 -8.14 -3.45
C THR A 750 21.62 -7.46 -2.37
N GLN A 751 22.16 -6.28 -2.66
CA GLN A 751 22.88 -5.46 -1.69
C GLN A 751 21.96 -5.00 -0.54
N GLN A 752 20.76 -4.50 -0.84
CA GLN A 752 19.75 -4.12 0.16
C GLN A 752 19.34 -5.31 1.05
N ARG A 753 19.27 -6.53 0.50
CA ARG A 753 18.99 -7.74 1.29
C ARG A 753 20.13 -8.06 2.25
N LYS A 754 21.39 -7.93 1.83
CA LYS A 754 22.55 -8.11 2.71
C LYS A 754 22.58 -7.07 3.83
N GLU A 755 22.31 -5.81 3.50
CA GLU A 755 22.19 -4.73 4.49
C GLU A 755 21.05 -4.99 5.48
N THR A 756 19.89 -5.42 4.99
CA THR A 756 18.74 -5.81 5.83
C THR A 756 19.09 -7.00 6.73
N ALA A 757 19.80 -8.00 6.21
CA ALA A 757 20.24 -9.15 7.00
C ALA A 757 21.16 -8.75 8.15
N ALA A 758 22.16 -7.90 7.87
CA ALA A 758 23.09 -7.41 8.89
C ALA A 758 22.38 -6.56 9.96
N PHE A 759 21.43 -5.71 9.54
CA PHE A 759 20.57 -4.95 10.43
C PHE A 759 19.75 -5.88 11.35
N LEU A 760 19.07 -6.87 10.78
CA LEU A 760 18.25 -7.83 11.54
C LEU A 760 19.08 -8.61 12.54
N GLN A 761 20.30 -9.03 12.18
CA GLN A 761 21.21 -9.73 13.11
C GLN A 761 21.57 -8.86 14.32
N ARG A 762 21.88 -7.57 14.11
CA ARG A 762 22.18 -6.64 15.21
C ARG A 762 20.96 -6.38 16.10
N VAL A 763 19.79 -6.16 15.50
CA VAL A 763 18.54 -5.96 16.23
C VAL A 763 18.18 -7.20 17.04
N LEU A 764 18.22 -8.40 16.46
CA LEU A 764 17.91 -9.62 17.20
C LEU A 764 18.88 -9.87 18.35
N HIS A 765 20.17 -9.61 18.12
CA HIS A 765 21.18 -9.73 19.18
C HIS A 765 20.90 -8.80 20.36
N SER A 766 20.43 -7.57 20.09
CA SER A 766 20.14 -6.58 21.14
C SER A 766 18.84 -6.83 21.92
N LEU A 767 17.99 -7.75 21.45
CA LEU A 767 16.75 -8.14 22.14
C LEU A 767 16.96 -9.28 23.16
N ARG A 768 18.19 -9.81 23.28
CA ARG A 768 18.50 -10.88 24.23
C ARG A 768 18.37 -10.42 25.68
N GLY A 769 17.96 -11.34 26.55
CA GLY A 769 17.86 -11.13 28.00
C GLY A 769 16.54 -10.56 28.50
N GLN A 770 15.58 -10.28 27.62
CA GLN A 770 14.20 -9.89 27.98
C GLN A 770 13.20 -10.57 27.04
N PRO A 771 12.11 -11.18 27.56
CA PRO A 771 11.08 -11.76 26.72
C PRO A 771 10.54 -10.73 25.71
N THR A 772 10.62 -11.06 24.42
CA THR A 772 10.27 -10.13 23.34
C THR A 772 9.45 -10.83 22.26
N ALA A 773 8.32 -10.20 21.89
CA ALA A 773 7.59 -10.54 20.67
C ALA A 773 8.05 -9.61 19.52
N LEU A 774 8.75 -10.18 18.54
CA LEU A 774 9.10 -9.51 17.30
C LEU A 774 7.93 -9.59 16.31
N ILE A 775 7.40 -8.43 15.94
CA ILE A 775 6.24 -8.26 15.07
C ILE A 775 6.70 -7.77 13.70
N THR A 776 6.27 -8.45 12.64
CA THR A 776 6.67 -8.13 11.26
C THR A 776 5.45 -7.96 10.37
N HIS A 777 5.55 -7.11 9.34
CA HIS A 777 4.50 -6.94 8.35
C HIS A 777 4.86 -7.60 7.01
N ALA A 778 4.14 -8.65 6.63
CA ALA A 778 4.48 -9.53 5.51
C ALA A 778 4.59 -8.75 4.18
N GLN A 779 3.57 -7.98 3.81
CA GLN A 779 3.58 -7.23 2.54
C GLN A 779 4.61 -6.11 2.53
N ASN A 780 5.03 -5.60 3.69
CA ASN A 780 6.03 -4.54 3.77
C ASN A 780 7.45 -5.10 3.63
N SER A 781 7.79 -6.16 4.37
CA SER A 781 9.19 -6.55 4.57
C SER A 781 9.68 -7.69 3.67
N ARG A 782 8.80 -8.52 3.10
CA ARG A 782 9.19 -9.79 2.43
C ARG A 782 10.09 -9.67 1.18
N LEU A 783 10.17 -8.50 0.54
CA LEU A 783 11.08 -8.31 -0.60
C LEU A 783 12.54 -8.24 -0.15
N HIS A 784 12.77 -7.64 1.03
CA HIS A 784 14.09 -7.47 1.66
C HIS A 784 14.40 -8.56 2.68
N TRP A 785 13.37 -9.18 3.26
CA TRP A 785 13.47 -10.36 4.13
C TRP A 785 12.63 -11.52 3.57
N PRO A 786 13.14 -12.25 2.54
CA PRO A 786 12.37 -13.29 1.83
C PRO A 786 11.81 -14.42 2.69
N TRP A 787 12.41 -14.68 3.86
CA TRP A 787 11.93 -15.65 4.85
C TRP A 787 10.46 -15.43 5.24
N LEU A 788 9.98 -14.18 5.21
CA LEU A 788 8.59 -13.85 5.56
C LEU A 788 7.56 -14.27 4.50
N GLN A 789 7.97 -14.79 3.35
CA GLN A 789 7.07 -15.39 2.36
C GLN A 789 6.48 -16.70 2.87
N ASP A 790 5.22 -16.98 2.54
CA ASP A 790 4.49 -18.16 3.03
C ASP A 790 5.21 -19.48 2.76
N GLY A 791 5.73 -19.65 1.55
CA GLY A 791 6.45 -20.86 1.16
C GLY A 791 7.88 -20.95 1.70
N GLN A 792 8.40 -19.90 2.34
CA GLN A 792 9.78 -19.88 2.84
C GLN A 792 9.84 -20.07 4.36
N THR A 793 8.86 -19.56 5.10
CA THR A 793 8.86 -19.67 6.56
C THR A 793 8.69 -21.13 7.02
N GLU A 794 9.42 -21.49 8.06
CA GLU A 794 9.30 -22.75 8.80
C GLU A 794 8.90 -22.44 10.24
N ARG A 795 8.15 -23.36 10.89
CA ARG A 795 7.71 -23.17 12.27
C ARG A 795 8.90 -23.12 13.21
N ASP A 796 8.89 -22.19 14.15
CA ASP A 796 9.83 -22.10 15.26
C ASP A 796 11.29 -22.00 14.80
N LEU A 797 11.48 -21.46 13.59
CA LEU A 797 12.77 -21.16 12.99
C LEU A 797 12.80 -19.73 12.43
N ILE A 798 14.00 -19.15 12.39
CA ILE A 798 14.25 -17.84 11.82
C ILE A 798 15.49 -17.87 10.91
N LYS A 799 15.37 -17.20 9.77
CA LYS A 799 16.49 -16.98 8.84
C LYS A 799 16.65 -15.49 8.55
N THR A 800 17.72 -14.88 9.02
CA THR A 800 17.99 -13.44 8.81
C THR A 800 18.89 -13.14 7.63
N GLY A 801 19.66 -14.11 7.13
CA GLY A 801 20.61 -13.93 6.03
C GLY A 801 20.90 -15.21 5.27
N HIS A 802 22.14 -15.40 4.81
CA HIS A 802 22.54 -16.58 4.02
C HIS A 802 22.68 -17.87 4.86
N ALA A 803 22.88 -17.75 6.17
CA ALA A 803 22.94 -18.91 7.05
C ALA A 803 21.63 -19.73 6.98
N PRO A 804 21.68 -21.07 7.19
CA PRO A 804 20.49 -21.89 7.35
C PRO A 804 19.57 -21.33 8.45
N ALA A 805 18.27 -21.63 8.36
CA ALA A 805 17.32 -21.25 9.39
C ALA A 805 17.70 -21.93 10.73
N GLY A 806 17.73 -21.15 11.80
CA GLY A 806 18.08 -21.60 13.15
C GLY A 806 16.90 -21.47 14.11
N ARG A 807 16.99 -22.12 15.27
CA ARG A 807 16.02 -21.96 16.36
C ARG A 807 16.00 -20.51 16.84
N LEU A 808 14.86 -20.07 17.37
CA LEU A 808 14.76 -18.79 18.07
C LEU A 808 15.55 -18.86 19.38
N ASP A 809 16.12 -17.71 19.79
CA ASP A 809 16.64 -17.55 21.16
C ASP A 809 15.47 -17.70 22.16
N ASP A 810 15.74 -18.19 23.38
CA ASP A 810 14.72 -18.54 24.40
C ASP A 810 13.80 -17.37 24.80
N GLU A 811 14.25 -16.13 24.63
CA GLU A 811 13.48 -14.95 24.93
C GLU A 811 12.60 -14.47 23.75
N LEU A 812 12.82 -14.97 22.54
CA LEU A 812 12.28 -14.39 21.31
C LEU A 812 11.07 -15.17 20.77
N ARG A 813 9.97 -14.44 20.52
CA ARG A 813 8.80 -14.92 19.77
C ARG A 813 8.70 -14.16 18.45
N LEU A 814 8.24 -14.80 17.39
CA LEU A 814 8.10 -14.18 16.07
C LEU A 814 6.65 -14.24 15.60
N VAL A 815 6.06 -13.06 15.37
CA VAL A 815 4.70 -12.93 14.85
C VAL A 815 4.71 -12.13 13.56
N ARG A 816 4.01 -12.65 12.54
CA ARG A 816 3.86 -12.04 11.24
C ARG A 816 2.41 -11.59 11.03
N VAL A 817 2.25 -10.33 10.67
CA VAL A 817 0.97 -9.70 10.37
C VAL A 817 0.83 -9.49 8.86
N ARG A 818 -0.35 -9.78 8.32
CA ARG A 818 -0.73 -9.49 6.94
C ARG A 818 -1.99 -8.63 6.92
N GLY A 819 -1.89 -7.44 6.32
CA GLY A 819 -2.95 -6.46 6.18
C GLY A 819 -3.64 -6.48 4.81
N CYS A 820 -4.16 -5.34 4.35
CA CYS A 820 -5.01 -5.28 3.15
C CYS A 820 -4.26 -5.30 1.81
N GLY A 821 -2.95 -5.08 1.84
CA GLY A 821 -2.11 -5.01 0.64
C GLY A 821 -2.22 -6.24 -0.25
N GLY A 822 -2.31 -6.02 -1.57
CA GLY A 822 -2.26 -7.09 -2.56
C GLY A 822 -3.47 -8.05 -2.59
N ARG A 823 -4.52 -7.80 -1.77
CA ARG A 823 -5.69 -8.71 -1.63
C ARG A 823 -5.34 -10.11 -1.10
N GLU A 824 -4.26 -10.20 -0.32
CA GLU A 824 -3.76 -11.47 0.20
C GLU A 824 -4.62 -12.05 1.33
N SER A 825 -5.32 -11.20 2.09
CA SER A 825 -6.34 -11.62 3.05
C SER A 825 -7.72 -11.70 2.38
N ALA A 826 -8.46 -12.78 2.56
CA ALA A 826 -9.79 -12.95 1.97
C ALA A 826 -10.78 -11.86 2.42
N GLN A 827 -11.74 -11.52 1.54
CA GLN A 827 -12.92 -10.76 1.97
C GLN A 827 -13.79 -11.57 2.94
N TRP A 828 -14.48 -10.88 3.84
CA TRP A 828 -15.23 -11.52 4.92
C TRP A 828 -16.52 -10.77 5.29
N TRP A 829 -17.39 -11.43 6.05
CA TRP A 829 -18.58 -10.85 6.69
C TRP A 829 -18.99 -11.66 7.92
N GLY A 830 -19.75 -11.04 8.83
CA GLY A 830 -20.38 -11.70 9.97
C GLY A 830 -21.65 -12.43 9.58
N LEU A 831 -21.81 -13.66 10.07
CA LEU A 831 -22.99 -14.48 9.80
C LEU A 831 -24.14 -14.10 10.73
N ALA A 832 -25.21 -13.58 10.11
CA ALA A 832 -26.43 -13.22 10.80
C ALA A 832 -27.31 -14.45 11.05
N GLU A 833 -28.24 -14.34 11.99
CA GLU A 833 -29.35 -15.30 12.08
C GLU A 833 -30.22 -15.23 10.81
N PRO A 834 -30.90 -16.32 10.43
CA PRO A 834 -31.81 -16.33 9.28
C PRO A 834 -32.78 -15.13 9.30
N GLY A 835 -32.94 -14.47 8.14
CA GLY A 835 -33.80 -13.30 7.99
C GLY A 835 -33.17 -11.95 8.42
N LYS A 836 -31.95 -11.93 8.96
CA LYS A 836 -31.21 -10.69 9.28
C LYS A 836 -30.06 -10.47 8.30
N SER A 837 -29.71 -9.20 8.05
CA SER A 837 -28.60 -8.86 7.16
C SER A 837 -27.24 -9.19 7.75
N HIS A 838 -26.31 -9.66 6.92
CA HIS A 838 -24.92 -9.86 7.31
C HIS A 838 -24.24 -8.56 7.77
N GLY A 839 -23.26 -8.69 8.67
CA GLY A 839 -22.60 -7.54 9.32
C GLY A 839 -21.08 -7.55 9.27
N GLN A 840 -20.47 -6.67 10.05
CA GLN A 840 -19.02 -6.53 10.25
C GLN A 840 -18.71 -6.54 11.75
N PRO A 841 -18.77 -7.70 12.42
CA PRO A 841 -18.37 -7.79 13.81
C PRO A 841 -16.87 -7.54 13.98
N ALA A 842 -16.51 -6.73 14.97
CA ALA A 842 -15.14 -6.65 15.46
C ALA A 842 -14.78 -7.86 16.31
N GLY A 843 -13.50 -8.21 16.35
CA GLY A 843 -12.86 -8.98 17.42
C GLY A 843 -11.78 -9.95 16.93
N PHE A 844 -11.43 -10.88 17.81
CA PHE A 844 -10.45 -11.95 17.57
C PHE A 844 -11.13 -13.24 17.11
N TRP A 845 -10.55 -13.91 16.11
CA TRP A 845 -11.15 -15.05 15.43
C TRP A 845 -10.13 -16.18 15.20
N ALA A 846 -10.57 -17.41 15.44
CA ALA A 846 -9.80 -18.64 15.28
C ALA A 846 -10.65 -19.70 14.55
N GLN A 847 -10.02 -20.77 14.04
CA GLN A 847 -10.74 -21.93 13.55
C GLN A 847 -11.43 -22.66 14.71
N ASN A 848 -12.63 -23.20 14.47
CA ASN A 848 -13.36 -23.94 15.50
C ASN A 848 -12.61 -25.26 15.85
N PRO A 849 -12.25 -25.51 17.13
CA PRO A 849 -11.60 -26.74 17.56
C PRO A 849 -12.33 -28.02 17.14
N GLN A 850 -13.66 -28.00 17.10
CA GLN A 850 -14.49 -29.16 16.74
C GLN A 850 -14.38 -29.54 15.26
N GLN A 851 -13.97 -28.60 14.40
CA GLN A 851 -13.74 -28.83 12.97
C GLN A 851 -12.30 -29.26 12.67
N ARG A 852 -11.45 -29.46 13.70
CA ARG A 852 -10.05 -29.93 13.58
C ARG A 852 -9.92 -31.45 13.51
N HIS A 853 -11.01 -32.22 13.63
CA HIS A 853 -10.98 -33.68 13.60
C HIS A 853 -10.95 -34.22 12.16
N GLY A 854 -9.78 -34.15 11.53
CA GLY A 854 -9.35 -35.02 10.42
C GLY A 854 -7.96 -35.54 10.77
N ASP A 855 -7.68 -36.82 10.51
CA ASP A 855 -6.52 -37.61 11.00
C ASP A 855 -5.12 -37.15 10.52
N GLY A 856 -5.00 -35.93 10.00
CA GLY A 856 -3.76 -35.26 9.61
C GLY A 856 -3.55 -33.89 10.27
N ALA A 857 -4.30 -33.55 11.32
CA ALA A 857 -4.19 -32.28 12.03
C ALA A 857 -2.77 -32.09 12.59
N SER A 858 -2.00 -31.19 11.95
CA SER A 858 -0.72 -30.74 12.49
C SER A 858 -0.92 -30.14 13.89
N PRO A 859 -0.02 -30.42 14.86
CA PRO A 859 -0.11 -29.86 16.21
C PRO A 859 -0.12 -28.32 16.14
N GLY A 860 -0.98 -27.67 16.93
CA GLY A 860 -1.07 -26.21 17.13
C GLY A 860 -1.59 -25.37 15.95
N GLU A 861 -2.76 -24.73 16.11
CA GLU A 861 -3.19 -23.65 15.20
C GLU A 861 -2.22 -22.47 15.33
N ARG A 862 -1.66 -22.00 14.21
CA ARG A 862 -0.66 -20.92 14.17
C ARG A 862 -1.16 -19.65 13.49
N VAL A 863 -2.35 -19.68 12.88
CA VAL A 863 -2.87 -18.59 12.04
C VAL A 863 -4.24 -18.14 12.55
N PHE A 864 -4.30 -16.92 13.03
CA PHE A 864 -5.48 -16.31 13.62
C PHE A 864 -5.88 -15.04 12.87
N TYR A 865 -7.06 -14.50 13.17
CA TYR A 865 -7.57 -13.33 12.46
C TYR A 865 -8.14 -12.26 13.39
N SER A 866 -8.08 -11.02 12.92
CA SER A 866 -8.41 -9.86 13.73
C SER A 866 -9.18 -8.81 12.93
N THR A 867 -10.33 -8.39 13.46
CA THR A 867 -11.19 -7.35 12.87
C THR A 867 -11.49 -6.25 13.88
N THR A 868 -11.66 -5.01 13.41
CA THR A 868 -11.86 -3.84 14.26
C THR A 868 -13.28 -3.30 14.20
N GLU A 869 -13.65 -2.55 15.24
CA GLU A 869 -14.94 -1.87 15.28
C GLU A 869 -15.01 -0.78 14.23
N ARG A 870 -16.24 -0.53 13.77
CA ARG A 870 -16.50 0.63 12.92
C ARG A 870 -16.28 1.91 13.73
N PRO A 871 -15.56 2.91 13.20
CA PRO A 871 -15.46 4.22 13.83
C PRO A 871 -16.85 4.84 14.02
N GLY A 872 -17.08 5.51 15.15
CA GLY A 872 -18.39 6.11 15.48
C GLY A 872 -18.88 7.15 14.48
N THR A 873 -17.96 7.75 13.71
CA THR A 873 -18.22 8.74 12.65
C THR A 873 -18.83 8.13 11.38
N HIS A 874 -18.91 6.80 11.25
CA HIS A 874 -19.43 6.11 10.07
C HIS A 874 -20.75 5.36 10.35
N ALA A 875 -21.84 6.07 10.64
CA ALA A 875 -23.16 5.45 10.83
C ALA A 875 -23.79 5.03 9.48
N ILE A 876 -23.48 3.82 9.00
CA ILE A 876 -23.99 3.30 7.71
C ILE A 876 -24.64 1.92 7.88
N SER A 877 -25.78 1.66 7.23
CA SER A 877 -26.43 0.35 7.31
C SER A 877 -25.56 -0.77 6.72
N PRO A 878 -25.41 -1.94 7.38
CA PRO A 878 -24.81 -3.14 6.79
C PRO A 878 -25.58 -3.70 5.58
N ALA A 879 -26.86 -3.33 5.45
CA ALA A 879 -27.76 -3.70 4.36
C ALA A 879 -27.82 -2.62 3.25
N LEU A 880 -26.85 -1.70 3.22
CA LEU A 880 -26.75 -0.71 2.15
C LEU A 880 -26.56 -1.42 0.81
N ASP A 881 -27.39 -1.03 -0.15
CA ASP A 881 -27.33 -1.49 -1.53
C ASP A 881 -26.77 -0.37 -2.41
N ARG A 882 -25.68 -0.64 -3.12
CA ARG A 882 -25.10 0.27 -4.11
C ARG A 882 -25.68 0.08 -5.51
N LEU A 883 -26.16 -1.11 -5.80
CA LEU A 883 -26.72 -1.48 -7.09
C LEU A 883 -28.13 -0.92 -7.27
N ALA A 884 -28.95 -0.86 -6.22
CA ALA A 884 -30.35 -0.45 -6.30
C ALA A 884 -30.66 0.92 -5.65
N THR A 885 -31.72 1.58 -6.12
CA THR A 885 -32.38 2.68 -5.40
C THR A 885 -33.44 2.12 -4.49
N ARG A 886 -33.42 2.46 -3.20
CA ARG A 886 -34.37 1.93 -2.23
C ARG A 886 -35.29 3.01 -1.68
N VAL A 887 -36.51 2.61 -1.35
CA VAL A 887 -37.41 3.43 -0.52
C VAL A 887 -36.95 3.31 0.93
N ASN A 888 -36.57 4.43 1.55
CA ASN A 888 -36.20 4.42 2.97
C ASN A 888 -37.45 4.25 3.87
N ALA A 889 -37.26 4.07 5.17
CA ALA A 889 -38.37 3.93 6.13
C ALA A 889 -39.33 5.14 6.16
N ALA A 890 -38.93 6.28 5.58
CA ALA A 890 -39.74 7.49 5.45
C ALA A 890 -40.44 7.62 4.07
N GLY A 891 -40.41 6.58 3.24
CA GLY A 891 -41.09 6.58 1.93
C GLY A 891 -40.33 7.25 0.79
N ASN A 892 -39.10 7.74 1.02
CA ASN A 892 -38.31 8.45 0.01
C ASN A 892 -37.38 7.51 -0.76
N LEU A 893 -37.35 7.66 -2.09
CA LEU A 893 -36.33 7.06 -2.95
C LEU A 893 -34.95 7.61 -2.59
N THR A 894 -34.06 6.74 -2.13
CA THR A 894 -32.69 7.08 -1.76
C THR A 894 -31.71 6.18 -2.49
N SER A 895 -30.78 6.79 -3.24
CA SER A 895 -29.60 6.10 -3.78
C SER A 895 -28.46 6.21 -2.77
N GLN A 896 -27.92 5.09 -2.34
CA GLN A 896 -26.77 5.05 -1.44
C GLN A 896 -25.46 4.76 -2.21
N ALA A 897 -25.48 4.90 -3.54
CA ALA A 897 -24.33 4.63 -4.39
C ALA A 897 -23.12 5.54 -4.07
N GLY A 898 -23.37 6.75 -3.57
CA GLY A 898 -22.32 7.68 -3.17
C GLY A 898 -21.70 7.41 -1.79
N THR A 899 -22.28 6.50 -1.00
CA THR A 899 -21.81 6.20 0.34
C THR A 899 -20.65 5.20 0.30
N SER A 900 -19.52 5.55 0.91
CA SER A 900 -18.38 4.65 1.04
C SER A 900 -18.70 3.45 1.92
N ALA A 901 -18.40 2.24 1.44
CA ALA A 901 -18.54 1.04 2.27
C ALA A 901 -17.40 1.00 3.29
N TRP A 902 -17.73 0.79 4.57
CA TRP A 902 -16.73 0.50 5.59
C TRP A 902 -16.27 -0.94 5.40
N ASN A 903 -15.01 -1.18 5.03
CA ASN A 903 -14.50 -2.52 4.73
C ASN A 903 -13.23 -2.80 5.52
N PRO A 904 -13.35 -3.11 6.82
CA PRO A 904 -12.19 -3.39 7.65
C PRO A 904 -11.46 -4.63 7.11
N THR A 905 -10.15 -4.52 7.01
CA THR A 905 -9.25 -5.62 6.64
C THR A 905 -9.44 -6.80 7.59
N LEU A 906 -9.46 -8.02 7.04
CA LEU A 906 -9.28 -9.22 7.85
C LEU A 906 -7.79 -9.40 8.08
N VAL A 907 -7.29 -8.86 9.20
CA VAL A 907 -5.86 -8.96 9.50
C VAL A 907 -5.53 -10.38 9.88
N GLU A 908 -4.64 -11.03 9.13
CA GLU A 908 -4.10 -12.35 9.43
C GLU A 908 -2.88 -12.19 10.36
N ILE A 909 -2.88 -12.97 11.45
CA ILE A 909 -1.83 -13.01 12.47
C ILE A 909 -1.27 -14.43 12.49
N ALA A 910 -0.07 -14.62 11.94
CA ALA A 910 0.63 -15.89 11.94
C ALA A 910 1.73 -15.88 13.01
N VAL A 911 1.63 -16.77 14.00
CA VAL A 911 2.72 -17.03 14.94
C VAL A 911 3.73 -17.91 14.22
N LEU A 912 4.87 -17.34 13.83
CA LEU A 912 5.90 -18.07 13.09
C LEU A 912 6.84 -18.83 14.03
N GLY A 913 7.08 -18.28 15.22
CA GLY A 913 7.95 -18.90 16.22
C GLY A 913 7.48 -18.63 17.64
N CYS A 914 7.33 -19.68 18.43
CA CYS A 914 7.08 -19.67 19.87
C CYS A 914 7.64 -20.94 20.53
N HIS A 915 7.78 -20.95 21.86
CA HIS A 915 8.35 -22.08 22.59
C HIS A 915 7.24 -22.98 23.14
N GLU A 916 6.78 -23.97 22.37
CA GLU A 916 5.80 -24.97 22.84
C GLU A 916 6.44 -26.08 23.68
N ASP A 917 5.60 -26.83 24.42
CA ASP A 917 6.01 -27.99 25.22
C ASP A 917 6.24 -29.21 24.30
N ASP A 918 7.26 -29.12 23.46
CA ASP A 918 7.70 -30.26 22.67
C ASP A 918 8.49 -31.19 23.59
N GLY A 919 7.98 -32.40 23.85
CA GLY A 919 8.59 -33.47 24.65
C GLY A 919 9.98 -33.98 24.19
N SER A 920 10.82 -33.11 23.62
CA SER A 920 12.22 -33.30 23.31
C SER A 920 13.11 -33.13 24.56
N ALA A 921 14.21 -33.89 24.62
CA ALA A 921 15.05 -34.11 25.80
C ALA A 921 15.83 -32.89 26.34
N ALA A 922 15.59 -31.67 25.85
CA ALA A 922 16.19 -30.46 26.38
C ALA A 922 15.08 -29.53 26.89
N PRO A 923 14.89 -29.39 28.22
CA PRO A 923 13.86 -28.51 28.77
C PRO A 923 14.18 -27.05 28.38
N VAL A 924 13.28 -26.42 27.64
CA VAL A 924 13.29 -24.96 27.49
C VAL A 924 13.04 -24.38 28.89
N ARG A 925 13.85 -23.40 29.31
CA ARG A 925 13.65 -22.74 30.61
C ARG A 925 12.42 -21.83 30.55
N GLY A 926 11.29 -22.31 31.03
CA GLY A 926 10.07 -21.52 31.16
C GLY A 926 8.81 -22.34 30.94
N ARG A 927 7.66 -21.67 31.09
CA ARG A 927 6.35 -22.22 30.72
C ARG A 927 6.22 -22.19 29.19
N PRO A 928 5.61 -23.20 28.55
CA PRO A 928 5.36 -23.17 27.11
C PRO A 928 4.45 -22.00 26.71
N ASP A 929 4.76 -21.39 25.57
CA ASP A 929 3.97 -20.32 24.96
C ASP A 929 2.66 -20.88 24.36
N ASP A 930 1.56 -20.13 24.51
CA ASP A 930 0.31 -20.39 23.78
C ASP A 930 0.26 -19.50 22.51
N PRO A 931 0.30 -20.08 21.29
CA PRO A 931 0.20 -19.30 20.05
C PRO A 931 -1.10 -18.50 19.93
N GLU A 932 -2.23 -18.99 20.46
CA GLU A 932 -3.48 -18.24 20.45
C GLU A 932 -3.41 -17.02 21.40
N ALA A 933 -2.74 -17.17 22.55
CA ALA A 933 -2.48 -16.06 23.46
C ALA A 933 -1.60 -14.97 22.82
N LEU A 934 -0.50 -15.36 22.17
CA LEU A 934 0.37 -14.43 21.43
C LEU A 934 -0.42 -13.67 20.35
N ALA A 935 -1.27 -14.37 19.61
CA ALA A 935 -2.11 -13.74 18.58
C ALA A 935 -3.19 -12.82 19.16
N LEU A 936 -3.80 -13.18 20.30
CA LEU A 936 -4.74 -12.30 21.01
C LEU A 936 -4.05 -11.04 21.53
N ALA A 937 -2.80 -11.14 22.02
CA ALA A 937 -2.02 -9.96 22.39
C ALA A 937 -1.80 -9.03 21.20
N MET A 938 -1.48 -9.56 20.01
CA MET A 938 -1.38 -8.75 18.79
C MET A 938 -2.70 -8.07 18.42
N HIS A 939 -3.84 -8.75 18.63
CA HIS A 939 -5.16 -8.12 18.46
C HIS A 939 -5.41 -7.00 19.48
N GLN A 940 -5.05 -7.21 20.75
CA GLN A 940 -5.19 -6.21 21.81
C GLN A 940 -4.29 -4.99 21.57
N LEU A 941 -3.09 -5.18 21.03
CA LEU A 941 -2.18 -4.11 20.62
C LEU A 941 -2.74 -3.19 19.52
N ARG A 942 -3.78 -3.61 18.79
CA ARG A 942 -4.50 -2.75 17.83
C ARG A 942 -5.49 -1.81 18.51
N GLN A 943 -5.83 -2.04 19.77
CA GLN A 943 -6.84 -1.29 20.53
C GLN A 943 -6.18 -0.35 21.54
N ALA A 944 -5.22 0.45 21.08
CA ALA A 944 -4.54 1.49 21.87
C ALA A 944 -5.57 2.44 22.54
N PRO A 945 -5.61 2.54 23.89
CA PRO A 945 -6.65 3.29 24.59
C PRO A 945 -6.69 4.79 24.31
N ASP A 946 -5.54 5.35 23.94
CA ASP A 946 -5.36 6.76 23.57
C ASP A 946 -5.76 7.06 22.12
N TYR A 947 -6.10 6.04 21.32
CA TYR A 947 -6.69 6.21 19.99
C TYR A 947 -8.22 6.12 20.04
N ALA A 948 -8.90 6.98 19.27
CA ALA A 948 -10.36 7.00 19.20
C ALA A 948 -10.97 5.79 18.46
N ALA A 949 -10.24 5.23 17.50
CA ALA A 949 -10.59 4.00 16.83
C ALA A 949 -9.37 3.07 16.74
N ALA A 950 -9.64 1.78 16.64
CA ALA A 950 -8.62 0.75 16.62
C ALA A 950 -7.73 0.84 15.37
N LEU A 951 -6.45 0.58 15.58
CA LEU A 951 -5.40 0.62 14.57
C LEU A 951 -5.55 -0.51 13.54
N SER A 952 -5.15 -0.24 12.31
CA SER A 952 -5.00 -1.24 11.24
C SER A 952 -3.96 -2.30 11.60
N LEU A 953 -2.83 -1.88 12.19
CA LEU A 953 -1.71 -2.72 12.63
C LEU A 953 -1.52 -2.65 14.15
N PRO A 954 -0.88 -3.66 14.80
CA PRO A 954 -0.47 -3.58 16.20
C PRO A 954 0.36 -2.32 16.49
N LEU A 955 0.18 -1.71 17.66
CA LEU A 955 0.80 -0.43 18.03
C LEU A 955 2.31 -0.31 17.69
N PRO A 956 3.19 -1.28 18.00
CA PRO A 956 4.62 -1.19 17.64
C PRO A 956 4.85 -1.11 16.13
N LEU A 957 4.13 -1.91 15.32
CA LEU A 957 4.19 -1.85 13.86
C LEU A 957 3.62 -0.54 13.32
N HIS A 958 2.53 -0.04 13.92
CA HIS A 958 1.96 1.26 13.56
C HIS A 958 2.96 2.39 13.77
N LEU A 959 3.65 2.43 14.92
CA LEU A 959 4.70 3.42 15.20
C LEU A 959 5.89 3.30 14.24
N ALA A 960 6.38 2.08 13.99
CA ALA A 960 7.45 1.85 13.00
C ALA A 960 7.05 2.30 11.59
N GLY A 961 5.79 2.07 11.20
CA GLY A 961 5.24 2.55 9.94
C GLY A 961 5.17 4.07 9.85
N LEU A 962 4.76 4.75 10.93
CA LEU A 962 4.71 6.22 10.99
C LEU A 962 6.08 6.89 10.99
N ALA A 963 7.15 6.20 11.41
CA ALA A 963 8.52 6.72 11.34
C ALA A 963 8.95 7.05 9.89
N GLN A 964 8.30 6.46 8.88
CA GLN A 964 8.57 6.77 7.47
C GLN A 964 8.37 8.26 7.11
N ALA A 965 7.49 8.97 7.83
CA ALA A 965 7.25 10.40 7.61
C ALA A 965 8.50 11.28 7.87
N TYR A 966 9.51 10.73 8.58
CA TYR A 966 10.77 11.40 8.92
C TYR A 966 11.93 11.00 8.00
N VAL A 967 11.79 9.98 7.16
CA VAL A 967 12.84 9.50 6.23
C VAL A 967 12.70 10.09 4.83
N LEU A 968 11.55 10.69 4.51
CA LEU A 968 11.20 11.08 3.14
C LEU A 968 11.31 12.60 2.95
N PRO A 969 12.06 13.07 1.95
CA PRO A 969 11.80 14.35 1.34
C PRO A 969 10.38 14.29 0.77
N THR A 970 9.42 14.90 1.46
CA THR A 970 8.13 15.18 0.88
C THR A 970 8.32 16.31 -0.13
N LEU A 971 8.88 16.00 -1.30
CA LEU A 971 8.33 16.62 -2.50
C LEU A 971 6.90 16.07 -2.59
N ALA A 972 6.00 16.77 -1.91
CA ALA A 972 4.59 16.42 -1.86
C ALA A 972 4.12 16.25 -3.31
N ASP A 973 3.71 15.03 -3.66
CA ASP A 973 3.13 14.60 -4.93
C ASP A 973 3.32 15.59 -6.09
N SER A 974 4.29 15.32 -6.97
CA SER A 974 4.37 16.02 -8.25
C SER A 974 2.99 16.03 -8.92
N ASP A 975 2.50 17.23 -9.20
CA ASP A 975 1.27 17.55 -9.93
C ASP A 975 -0.06 17.10 -9.31
N ARG A 976 -0.25 17.20 -7.98
CA ARG A 976 -1.61 17.48 -7.49
C ARG A 976 -1.99 18.90 -7.89
N THR A 977 -2.95 19.04 -8.80
CA THR A 977 -3.53 20.35 -9.12
C THR A 977 -4.14 20.92 -7.84
N PRO A 978 -4.01 22.22 -7.55
CA PRO A 978 -4.62 22.84 -6.38
C PRO A 978 -6.14 22.68 -6.43
N GLY A 979 -6.73 22.14 -5.38
CA GLY A 979 -8.18 22.00 -5.27
C GLY A 979 -8.69 20.70 -4.64
N GLU A 980 -7.80 19.81 -4.18
CA GLU A 980 -8.20 18.45 -3.76
C GLU A 980 -7.50 18.01 -2.47
N GLU A 981 -7.90 18.62 -1.35
CA GLU A 981 -8.05 17.87 -0.10
C GLU A 981 -9.45 17.24 -0.10
N SER A 982 -9.54 15.96 0.25
CA SER A 982 -10.81 15.25 0.32
C SER A 982 -11.62 15.77 1.50
N ASP A 983 -12.70 16.50 1.21
CA ASP A 983 -13.86 16.65 2.09
C ASP A 983 -14.57 15.30 2.27
N THR A 984 -13.93 14.45 3.05
CA THR A 984 -14.63 13.42 3.79
C THR A 984 -14.50 13.79 5.27
N PRO A 985 -15.61 14.10 5.98
CA PRO A 985 -15.63 14.20 7.44
C PRO A 985 -15.50 12.81 8.11
N SER A 986 -14.74 11.89 7.49
CA SER A 986 -14.26 10.67 8.11
C SER A 986 -12.99 11.02 8.86
N GLY A 987 -13.14 11.31 10.15
CA GLY A 987 -12.07 11.84 11.01
C GLY A 987 -10.69 11.21 10.79
N ASN A 988 -9.73 12.08 10.48
CA ASN A 988 -8.33 12.18 10.95
C ASN A 988 -7.48 10.96 11.33
N GLN A 989 -7.86 9.73 10.99
CA GLN A 989 -6.97 8.57 11.02
C GLN A 989 -6.52 8.14 9.62
N SER A 990 -7.16 8.63 8.55
CA SER A 990 -6.90 8.18 7.19
C SER A 990 -5.67 8.81 6.52
N MET A 991 -5.06 9.85 7.11
CA MET A 991 -3.92 10.51 6.46
C MET A 991 -2.57 9.83 6.74
N GLU A 992 -2.46 8.92 7.70
CA GLU A 992 -1.23 8.16 7.95
C GLU A 992 -1.51 6.72 8.45
N ASP A 993 -2.46 5.99 7.84
CA ASP A 993 -2.54 4.55 8.08
C ASP A 993 -1.39 3.83 7.33
N PRO A 994 -0.39 3.26 8.03
CA PRO A 994 0.75 2.61 7.37
C PRO A 994 0.36 1.35 6.58
N ASP A 995 -0.78 0.70 6.88
CA ASP A 995 -1.26 -0.47 6.10
C ASP A 995 -1.80 -0.06 4.72
N LEU A 996 -2.23 1.20 4.56
CA LEU A 996 -2.70 1.75 3.28
C LEU A 996 -1.56 2.34 2.43
N ALA A 997 -0.34 2.46 2.98
CA ALA A 997 0.82 2.93 2.24
C ALA A 997 1.33 1.88 1.24
N ASP A 998 1.99 2.34 0.17
CA ASP A 998 2.60 1.45 -0.83
C ASP A 998 3.63 0.51 -0.16
N ALA A 999 3.25 -0.74 0.04
CA ALA A 999 4.08 -1.70 0.74
C ALA A 999 5.34 -2.05 -0.09
N ALA A 1000 6.53 -1.89 0.51
CA ALA A 1000 7.81 -2.13 -0.16
C ALA A 1000 7.90 -3.55 -0.74
N GLY A 1001 7.41 -4.55 0.01
CA GLY A 1001 7.37 -5.95 -0.37
C GLY A 1001 6.44 -6.32 -1.53
N LEU A 1002 5.61 -5.38 -2.00
CA LEU A 1002 4.78 -5.51 -3.21
C LEU A 1002 5.42 -4.83 -4.43
N SER A 1003 6.55 -4.15 -4.26
CA SER A 1003 7.21 -3.44 -5.36
C SER A 1003 7.65 -4.42 -6.44
N THR A 1004 7.28 -4.13 -7.67
CA THR A 1004 7.71 -4.90 -8.84
C THR A 1004 9.04 -4.36 -9.34
N THR A 1005 9.88 -5.26 -9.89
CA THR A 1005 11.07 -4.86 -10.65
C THR A 1005 10.65 -3.81 -11.68
N PRO A 1006 11.32 -2.64 -11.74
CA PRO A 1006 11.08 -1.67 -12.79
C PRO A 1006 11.15 -2.40 -14.12
N ASP A 1007 10.24 -2.06 -15.02
CA ASP A 1007 10.29 -2.62 -16.35
C ASP A 1007 11.69 -2.42 -16.92
N ASP A 1008 12.35 -3.54 -17.22
CA ASP A 1008 13.52 -3.60 -18.10
C ASP A 1008 13.05 -3.09 -19.46
N GLU A 1009 12.91 -1.77 -19.59
CA GLU A 1009 13.13 -1.18 -20.90
C GLU A 1009 14.59 -1.35 -21.29
N ALA A 1010 15.51 -1.73 -20.39
CA ALA A 1010 16.92 -1.95 -20.67
C ALA A 1010 17.20 -3.06 -21.69
N ASP A 1011 16.34 -4.09 -21.79
CA ASP A 1011 16.42 -5.04 -22.91
C ASP A 1011 15.97 -4.41 -24.25
N THR A 1012 15.49 -3.18 -24.21
CA THR A 1012 14.95 -2.40 -25.34
C THR A 1012 15.39 -0.92 -25.41
N ALA A 1013 16.31 -0.45 -24.56
CA ALA A 1013 16.72 0.96 -24.47
C ALA A 1013 18.17 1.18 -24.94
N GLN A 1014 18.94 0.09 -25.09
CA GLN A 1014 19.98 0.00 -26.12
C GLN A 1014 19.45 -0.57 -27.44
N VAL A 1015 18.13 -0.68 -27.60
CA VAL A 1015 17.49 -0.99 -28.88
C VAL A 1015 17.10 0.30 -29.54
#